data_AF-A0A7Y3PEK2-F1
#
_entry.id   AF-A0A7Y3PEK2-F1
#
_cell.length_a   1.000
_cell.length_b   1.000
_cell.length_c   1.000
_cell.angle_alpha   90.00
_cell.angle_beta   90.00
_cell.angle_gamma   90.00
#
_symmetry.space_group_name_H-M   'P 1'
#
loop_
_entity.id
_entity.type
_entity.pdbx_description
1 polymer ?
#
loop_
_entity_poly.entity_id
_entity_poly.type
_entity_poly.pdbx_seq_one_letter_code
_entity_poly.pdbx_strand_id
1 'polypeptide(L)'
;MEQRGLDALVVSDPSNMFYLTGYDGWSFYLPQAVVLFAIDEQPYWIGRPQDKYGARLTTWLEDDHIRDYSEKLVHAKGEHPGATIAELIREMQADAGRIGLEMDAHYFTARGCEVVRLGLPKAELVDSEELVNWCRVVKTPSEIEYMRKAAKVASAAMAVATQVISPGERECDAAAAIVRAQYQGVGDIMGEYPAIVPLIPSRQRALAAHLTWTDRRYQEGDAVNIELSGCVRRYHAPLARTLCIGRPSAELLSLGRAVQEGLDAAISAMRPGETAEGVEAAWRAALERHGYTKESRLGYSVGIGYPPDWGEHTISLRSGDTTVLTAGMAFHIIGGMWLKEQGLELSETVVVTESGSEVLTEFERSLIVKEPRRARWQGVATRESNLTREMEHKSLSVTDPADLTKASMPNYLDVLEAGDRLSGHASPTPTLVFDELSSKLGAEIVLKMESMSDVGSFKWRGALNKILSLPSEVAKRGVVTYSTGNHGVAMAEWARRLGIPAQVCVPKDVGAKKLERLRGLGVRIDMDSLDQDQAASRCYELARETGATVIPPFDDPHVIAGQGTIGLEILTQLPDLDAVVVPVSGGGLVSGIGLAVRAYRPDVRIIGVCAENAAAMYASIQVGRVIAVEESATLADSLRGGLGAPNNYTFDLVSDLGIEMVQVSEVDIEEAMRTLLQTSGLIVEGAGAVGLAAIMAADLDLAGKKVVVVVSGRNVDADSISNLLRG
;
A
#
# COMPACT_ATOMS: atom_id res chain seq x y z
N MET A 1 -17.68 0.03 -39.85
CA MET A 1 -18.47 -1.01 -40.55
C MET A 1 -18.75 -0.61 -42.00
N GLU A 2 -19.40 0.54 -42.26
CA GLU A 2 -19.72 1.04 -43.61
C GLU A 2 -18.52 1.06 -44.57
N GLN A 3 -17.39 1.64 -44.16
CA GLN A 3 -16.15 1.68 -44.97
C GLN A 3 -15.63 0.29 -45.38
N ARG A 4 -15.89 -0.74 -44.57
CA ARG A 4 -15.49 -2.14 -44.83
C ARG A 4 -16.63 -2.97 -45.43
N GLY A 5 -17.78 -2.34 -45.73
CA GLY A 5 -18.97 -3.00 -46.28
C GLY A 5 -19.55 -4.07 -45.39
N LEU A 6 -19.44 -3.95 -44.06
CA LEU A 6 -19.98 -4.94 -43.12
C LEU A 6 -21.45 -4.63 -42.81
N ASP A 7 -22.33 -5.60 -43.06
CA ASP A 7 -23.76 -5.54 -42.72
C ASP A 7 -23.99 -5.86 -41.23
N ALA A 8 -23.14 -6.71 -40.66
CA ALA A 8 -23.12 -7.02 -39.24
C ALA A 8 -21.71 -7.26 -38.70
N LEU A 9 -21.53 -7.07 -37.40
CA LEU A 9 -20.27 -7.32 -36.68
C LEU A 9 -20.56 -8.10 -35.40
N VAL A 10 -19.90 -9.24 -35.22
CA VAL A 10 -19.97 -10.06 -34.00
C VAL A 10 -18.76 -9.75 -33.13
N VAL A 11 -19.00 -9.11 -32.00
CA VAL A 11 -18.01 -8.72 -30.99
C VAL A 11 -18.11 -9.67 -29.81
N SER A 12 -17.02 -10.33 -29.46
CA SER A 12 -16.94 -11.33 -28.39
C SER A 12 -15.84 -11.03 -27.37
N ASP A 13 -14.91 -10.13 -27.71
CA ASP A 13 -13.95 -9.59 -26.76
C ASP A 13 -14.67 -8.78 -25.67
N PRO A 14 -14.53 -9.13 -24.38
CA PRO A 14 -15.23 -8.46 -23.29
C PRO A 14 -14.87 -6.99 -23.16
N SER A 15 -13.65 -6.58 -23.52
CA SER A 15 -13.24 -5.17 -23.48
C SER A 15 -13.97 -4.36 -24.56
N ASN A 16 -14.16 -4.93 -25.75
CA ASN A 16 -14.97 -4.34 -26.82
C ASN A 16 -16.46 -4.33 -26.47
N MET A 17 -16.98 -5.40 -25.86
CA MET A 17 -18.37 -5.45 -25.38
C MET A 17 -18.63 -4.35 -24.34
N PHE A 18 -17.73 -4.18 -23.36
CA PHE A 18 -17.80 -3.11 -22.37
C PHE A 18 -17.72 -1.74 -23.02
N TYR A 19 -16.78 -1.52 -23.94
CA TYR A 19 -16.61 -0.24 -24.65
C TYR A 19 -17.89 0.19 -25.40
N LEU A 20 -18.51 -0.76 -26.12
CA LEU A 20 -19.69 -0.46 -26.94
C LEU A 20 -20.97 -0.28 -26.13
N THR A 21 -21.13 -1.06 -25.05
CA THR A 21 -22.44 -1.21 -24.39
C THR A 21 -22.47 -0.79 -22.93
N GLY A 22 -21.31 -0.69 -22.27
CA GLY A 22 -21.20 -0.60 -20.81
C GLY A 22 -21.34 -1.93 -20.09
N TYR A 23 -21.49 -3.06 -20.80
CA TYR A 23 -21.64 -4.37 -20.18
C TYR A 23 -20.45 -4.72 -19.30
N ASP A 24 -20.69 -4.94 -18.01
CA ASP A 24 -19.67 -5.35 -17.04
C ASP A 24 -20.11 -6.57 -16.25
N GLY A 25 -19.21 -7.54 -16.11
CA GLY A 25 -19.45 -8.79 -15.42
C GLY A 25 -18.40 -9.86 -15.71
N TRP A 26 -18.12 -10.70 -14.71
CA TRP A 26 -17.25 -11.87 -14.90
C TRP A 26 -18.05 -13.02 -15.53
N SER A 27 -18.31 -12.91 -16.83
CA SER A 27 -19.15 -13.85 -17.60
C SER A 27 -18.47 -14.38 -18.86
N PHE A 28 -17.32 -13.80 -19.25
CA PHE A 28 -16.53 -14.16 -20.43
C PHE A 28 -15.93 -15.58 -20.40
N TYR A 29 -16.11 -16.32 -19.30
CA TYR A 29 -15.80 -17.74 -19.22
C TYR A 29 -16.83 -18.63 -19.97
N LEU A 30 -17.96 -18.05 -20.39
CA LEU A 30 -18.96 -18.66 -21.26
C LEU A 30 -19.07 -17.87 -22.58
N PRO A 31 -19.57 -18.49 -23.66
CA PRO A 31 -19.79 -17.78 -24.91
C PRO A 31 -20.80 -16.64 -24.73
N GLN A 32 -20.43 -15.44 -25.16
CA GLN A 32 -21.28 -14.25 -25.18
C GLN A 32 -20.82 -13.35 -26.33
N ALA A 33 -21.70 -12.45 -26.77
CA ALA A 33 -21.37 -11.52 -27.84
C ALA A 33 -22.21 -10.23 -27.77
N VAL A 34 -21.69 -9.17 -28.37
CA VAL A 34 -22.44 -8.00 -28.81
C VAL A 34 -22.49 -8.04 -30.34
N VAL A 35 -23.69 -8.00 -30.91
CA VAL A 35 -23.87 -8.01 -32.37
C VAL A 35 -24.36 -6.65 -32.83
N LEU A 36 -23.59 -5.99 -33.69
CA LEU A 36 -23.94 -4.71 -34.30
C LEU A 36 -24.48 -4.97 -35.70
N PHE A 37 -25.53 -4.25 -36.08
CA PHE A 37 -26.07 -4.26 -37.44
C PHE A 37 -25.93 -2.87 -38.05
N ALA A 38 -25.58 -2.77 -39.33
CA ALA A 38 -25.43 -1.48 -40.00
C ALA A 38 -26.74 -0.68 -40.11
N ILE A 39 -27.88 -1.35 -39.93
CA ILE A 39 -29.23 -0.80 -40.08
C ILE A 39 -29.91 -0.43 -38.74
N ASP A 40 -29.28 -0.75 -37.62
CA ASP A 40 -29.86 -0.60 -36.28
C ASP A 40 -29.06 0.42 -35.46
N GLU A 41 -29.74 1.19 -34.61
CA GLU A 41 -29.13 2.23 -33.78
C GLU A 41 -28.51 1.65 -32.50
N GLN A 42 -29.03 0.51 -31.99
CA GLN A 42 -28.47 -0.16 -30.82
C GLN A 42 -27.92 -1.54 -31.19
N PRO A 43 -26.80 -1.97 -30.56
CA PRO A 43 -26.33 -3.34 -30.72
C PRO A 43 -27.19 -4.32 -29.91
N TYR A 44 -27.02 -5.62 -30.14
CA TYR A 44 -27.68 -6.67 -29.36
C TYR A 44 -26.67 -7.36 -28.47
N TRP A 45 -26.92 -7.39 -27.16
CA TRP A 45 -26.16 -8.25 -26.26
C TRP A 45 -26.76 -9.66 -26.27
N ILE A 46 -25.91 -10.68 -26.38
CA ILE A 46 -26.26 -12.10 -26.29
C ILE A 46 -25.40 -12.75 -25.22
N GLY A 47 -26.03 -13.40 -24.24
CA GLY A 47 -25.32 -14.18 -23.23
C GLY A 47 -26.19 -15.19 -22.51
N ARG A 48 -25.72 -15.66 -21.36
CA ARG A 48 -26.45 -16.62 -20.54
C ARG A 48 -27.70 -15.97 -19.91
N PRO A 49 -28.80 -16.71 -19.67
CA PRO A 49 -30.00 -16.18 -19.00
C PRO A 49 -29.74 -15.55 -17.63
N GLN A 50 -28.74 -16.05 -16.88
CA GLN A 50 -28.37 -15.49 -15.57
C GLN A 50 -27.63 -14.15 -15.71
N ASP A 51 -26.83 -14.00 -16.75
CA ASP A 51 -26.02 -12.80 -16.99
C ASP A 51 -26.82 -11.67 -17.64
N LYS A 52 -28.01 -11.98 -18.17
CA LYS A 52 -29.00 -11.01 -18.68
C LYS A 52 -29.35 -9.92 -17.66
N TYR A 53 -29.42 -10.28 -16.38
CA TYR A 53 -29.66 -9.30 -15.31
C TYR A 53 -28.49 -8.32 -15.17
N GLY A 54 -27.25 -8.80 -15.33
CA GLY A 54 -26.06 -7.96 -15.39
C GLY A 54 -26.11 -7.00 -16.59
N ALA A 55 -26.49 -7.51 -17.76
CA ALA A 55 -26.64 -6.68 -18.96
C ALA A 55 -27.66 -5.54 -18.76
N ARG A 56 -28.83 -5.84 -18.16
CA ARG A 56 -29.85 -4.83 -17.84
C ARG A 56 -29.38 -3.76 -16.85
N LEU A 57 -28.48 -4.10 -15.93
CA LEU A 57 -28.03 -3.19 -14.87
C LEU A 57 -26.84 -2.32 -15.30
N THR A 58 -26.06 -2.78 -16.27
CA THR A 58 -24.78 -2.16 -16.64
C THR A 58 -24.80 -1.51 -18.00
N THR A 59 -25.57 -2.06 -18.95
CA THR A 59 -25.63 -1.53 -20.30
C THR A 59 -26.62 -0.38 -20.45
N TRP A 60 -26.45 0.40 -21.52
CA TRP A 60 -27.42 1.40 -21.94
C TRP A 60 -28.54 0.84 -22.85
N LEU A 61 -28.51 -0.47 -23.13
CA LEU A 61 -29.38 -1.12 -24.12
C LEU A 61 -30.82 -1.27 -23.65
N GLU A 62 -31.75 -1.22 -24.59
CA GLU A 62 -33.15 -1.55 -24.36
C GLU A 62 -33.37 -3.06 -24.18
N ASP A 63 -34.47 -3.41 -23.50
CA ASP A 63 -34.72 -4.77 -23.00
C ASP A 63 -34.88 -5.81 -24.13
N ASP A 64 -35.31 -5.39 -25.32
CA ASP A 64 -35.44 -6.18 -26.55
C ASP A 64 -34.12 -6.36 -27.32
N HIS A 65 -33.13 -5.51 -27.04
CA HIS A 65 -31.72 -5.65 -27.46
C HIS A 65 -30.90 -6.56 -26.53
N ILE A 66 -31.48 -7.06 -25.45
CA ILE A 66 -30.83 -8.00 -24.53
C ILE A 66 -31.40 -9.41 -24.72
N ARG A 67 -30.66 -10.24 -25.44
CA ARG A 67 -31.00 -11.62 -25.78
C ARG A 67 -30.21 -12.61 -24.94
N ASP A 68 -30.82 -13.76 -24.70
CA ASP A 68 -30.22 -14.87 -23.98
C ASP A 68 -30.40 -16.18 -24.74
N TYR A 69 -29.42 -17.07 -24.65
CA TYR A 69 -29.52 -18.41 -25.21
C TYR A 69 -30.07 -19.40 -24.18
N SER A 70 -30.60 -20.53 -24.63
CA SER A 70 -31.11 -21.57 -23.72
C SER A 70 -30.03 -22.07 -22.75
N GLU A 71 -30.32 -22.08 -21.45
CA GLU A 71 -29.44 -22.60 -20.40
C GLU A 71 -28.96 -24.04 -20.70
N LYS A 72 -29.74 -24.82 -21.45
CA LYS A 72 -29.38 -26.19 -21.87
C LYS A 72 -28.14 -26.26 -22.76
N LEU A 73 -27.75 -25.15 -23.39
CA LEU A 73 -26.58 -25.06 -24.27
C LEU A 73 -25.26 -24.91 -23.49
N VAL A 74 -25.32 -24.57 -22.20
CA VAL A 74 -24.13 -24.44 -21.35
C VAL A 74 -23.45 -25.80 -21.21
N HIS A 75 -22.21 -25.92 -21.71
CA HIS A 75 -21.43 -27.16 -21.75
C HIS A 75 -22.15 -28.36 -22.42
N ALA A 76 -23.10 -28.09 -23.31
CA ALA A 76 -23.80 -29.12 -24.05
C ALA A 76 -22.87 -29.92 -24.97
N LYS A 77 -23.16 -31.20 -25.17
CA LYS A 77 -22.45 -32.03 -26.15
C LYS A 77 -23.09 -31.86 -27.53
N GLY A 78 -22.32 -31.40 -28.51
CA GLY A 78 -22.75 -31.28 -29.91
C GLY A 78 -23.50 -29.99 -30.24
N GLU A 79 -24.18 -29.38 -29.28
CA GLU A 79 -24.84 -28.06 -29.41
C GLU A 79 -23.94 -26.94 -28.84
N HIS A 80 -24.13 -25.69 -29.27
CA HIS A 80 -23.27 -24.57 -28.86
C HIS A 80 -24.07 -23.26 -28.80
N PRO A 81 -23.86 -22.39 -27.79
CA PRO A 81 -24.54 -21.10 -27.67
C PRO A 81 -24.43 -20.17 -28.89
N GLY A 82 -23.32 -20.28 -29.64
CA GLY A 82 -23.09 -19.51 -30.87
C GLY A 82 -24.15 -19.70 -31.96
N ALA A 83 -25.00 -20.74 -31.90
CA ALA A 83 -26.15 -20.88 -32.79
C ALA A 83 -27.12 -19.68 -32.68
N THR A 84 -27.24 -19.12 -31.47
CA THR A 84 -28.10 -17.95 -31.16
C THR A 84 -27.63 -16.69 -31.88
N ILE A 85 -26.31 -16.55 -32.11
CA ILE A 85 -25.75 -15.44 -32.90
C ILE A 85 -26.24 -15.55 -34.36
N ALA A 86 -26.15 -16.75 -34.94
CA ALA A 86 -26.63 -17.00 -36.29
C ALA A 86 -28.15 -16.87 -36.40
N GLU A 87 -28.91 -17.27 -35.38
CA GLU A 87 -30.35 -17.04 -35.28
C GLU A 87 -30.69 -15.55 -35.34
N LEU A 88 -30.05 -14.74 -34.49
CA LEU A 88 -30.27 -13.30 -34.47
C LEU A 88 -29.96 -12.66 -35.84
N ILE A 89 -28.84 -13.02 -36.46
CA ILE A 89 -28.46 -12.48 -37.78
C ILE A 89 -29.50 -12.81 -38.86
N ARG A 90 -30.11 -14.00 -38.82
CA ARG A 90 -31.22 -14.37 -39.72
C ARG A 90 -32.50 -13.61 -39.40
N GLU A 91 -32.83 -13.42 -38.12
CA GLU A 91 -33.98 -12.61 -37.70
C GLU A 91 -33.87 -11.17 -38.22
N MET A 92 -32.66 -10.62 -38.19
CA MET A 92 -32.34 -9.28 -38.69
C MET A 92 -32.09 -9.22 -40.21
N GLN A 93 -32.34 -10.32 -40.94
CA GLN A 93 -32.23 -10.41 -42.40
C GLN A 93 -30.85 -10.05 -42.98
N ALA A 94 -29.78 -10.25 -42.19
CA ALA A 94 -28.39 -9.99 -42.60
C ALA A 94 -27.64 -11.27 -43.02
N ASP A 95 -28.33 -12.42 -43.13
CA ASP A 95 -27.74 -13.75 -43.32
C ASP A 95 -27.22 -14.05 -44.73
N ALA A 96 -27.40 -13.12 -45.67
CA ALA A 96 -26.77 -13.12 -46.99
C ALA A 96 -25.74 -11.98 -47.15
N GLY A 97 -25.49 -11.21 -46.09
CA GLY A 97 -24.59 -10.07 -46.08
C GLY A 97 -23.13 -10.44 -45.80
N ARG A 98 -22.30 -9.42 -45.66
CA ARG A 98 -20.90 -9.51 -45.24
C ARG A 98 -20.80 -9.27 -43.74
N ILE A 99 -20.31 -10.26 -43.00
CA ILE A 99 -20.35 -10.27 -41.54
C ILE A 99 -18.93 -10.36 -40.98
N GLY A 100 -18.54 -9.37 -40.20
CA GLY A 100 -17.25 -9.36 -39.50
C GLY A 100 -17.29 -10.19 -38.23
N LEU A 101 -16.26 -11.00 -38.01
CA LEU A 101 -16.05 -11.79 -36.80
C LEU A 101 -14.69 -11.43 -36.18
N GLU A 102 -14.60 -11.37 -34.86
CA GLU A 102 -13.32 -11.24 -34.15
C GLU A 102 -12.58 -12.59 -34.11
N MET A 103 -11.95 -12.99 -35.22
CA MET A 103 -11.44 -14.35 -35.39
C MET A 103 -10.26 -14.70 -34.46
N ASP A 104 -9.51 -13.71 -33.98
CA ASP A 104 -8.38 -13.90 -33.04
C ASP A 104 -8.70 -13.48 -31.58
N ALA A 105 -9.96 -13.10 -31.29
CA ALA A 105 -10.35 -12.78 -29.91
C ALA A 105 -10.31 -14.03 -29.01
N HIS A 106 -9.79 -13.87 -27.78
CA HIS A 106 -9.55 -14.98 -26.84
C HIS A 106 -10.76 -15.90 -26.59
N TYR A 107 -11.97 -15.35 -26.60
CA TYR A 107 -13.20 -16.05 -26.24
C TYR A 107 -14.02 -16.48 -27.47
N PHE A 108 -13.60 -16.09 -28.68
CA PHE A 108 -14.21 -16.55 -29.92
C PHE A 108 -13.60 -17.87 -30.39
N THR A 109 -14.02 -18.94 -29.74
CA THR A 109 -13.43 -20.26 -30.01
C THR A 109 -13.65 -20.72 -31.47
N ALA A 110 -12.75 -21.56 -31.99
CA ALA A 110 -12.91 -22.21 -33.28
C ALA A 110 -14.26 -22.95 -33.43
N ARG A 111 -14.77 -23.53 -32.33
CA ARG A 111 -16.10 -24.17 -32.31
C ARG A 111 -17.21 -23.13 -32.45
N GLY A 112 -17.13 -22.00 -31.76
CA GLY A 112 -18.07 -20.89 -31.89
C GLY A 112 -18.14 -20.37 -33.31
N CYS A 113 -16.98 -20.08 -33.91
CA CYS A 113 -16.86 -19.65 -35.30
C CYS A 113 -17.49 -20.66 -36.28
N GLU A 114 -17.19 -21.95 -36.12
CA GLU A 114 -17.74 -23.00 -36.99
C GLU A 114 -19.26 -23.11 -36.88
N VAL A 115 -19.84 -22.96 -35.68
CA VAL A 115 -21.30 -22.98 -35.50
C VAL A 115 -21.97 -21.77 -36.15
N VAL A 116 -21.38 -20.58 -36.03
CA VAL A 116 -21.86 -19.37 -36.74
C VAL A 116 -21.80 -19.57 -38.25
N ARG A 117 -20.67 -20.10 -38.76
CA ARG A 117 -20.46 -20.41 -40.18
C ARG A 117 -21.48 -21.39 -40.75
N LEU A 118 -21.72 -22.49 -40.05
CA LEU A 118 -22.73 -23.47 -40.47
C LEU A 118 -24.16 -22.92 -40.38
N GLY A 119 -24.42 -22.01 -39.43
CA GLY A 119 -25.70 -21.33 -39.27
C GLY A 119 -25.99 -20.26 -40.33
N LEU A 120 -24.96 -19.75 -41.01
CA LEU A 120 -25.07 -18.66 -41.98
C LEU A 120 -24.45 -19.05 -43.34
N PRO A 121 -24.96 -20.09 -44.03
CA PRO A 121 -24.34 -20.64 -45.23
C PRO A 121 -24.35 -19.69 -46.44
N LYS A 122 -25.13 -18.61 -46.38
CA LYS A 122 -25.22 -17.59 -47.45
C LYS A 122 -24.39 -16.34 -47.16
N ALA A 123 -23.93 -16.16 -45.92
CA ALA A 123 -23.18 -14.97 -45.53
C ALA A 123 -21.72 -15.07 -45.97
N GLU A 124 -21.13 -13.93 -46.30
CA GLU A 124 -19.68 -13.81 -46.43
C GLU A 124 -19.10 -13.49 -45.06
N LEU A 125 -18.55 -14.50 -44.38
CA LEU A 125 -17.92 -14.33 -43.07
C LEU A 125 -16.45 -13.94 -43.25
N VAL A 126 -16.07 -12.83 -42.63
CA VAL A 126 -14.72 -12.26 -42.75
C VAL A 126 -14.15 -11.93 -41.39
N ASP A 127 -12.82 -11.93 -41.29
CA ASP A 127 -12.15 -11.38 -40.12
C ASP A 127 -12.45 -9.87 -40.03
N SER A 128 -12.74 -9.41 -38.82
CA SER A 128 -12.92 -8.00 -38.54
C SER A 128 -11.60 -7.25 -38.36
N GLU A 129 -10.47 -7.95 -38.23
CA GLU A 129 -9.11 -7.37 -38.09
C GLU A 129 -9.09 -6.29 -36.99
N GLU A 130 -9.45 -6.72 -35.77
CA GLU A 130 -9.43 -5.91 -34.54
C GLU A 130 -10.21 -4.58 -34.67
N LEU A 131 -11.29 -4.55 -35.46
CA LEU A 131 -11.99 -3.32 -35.83
C LEU A 131 -12.36 -2.45 -34.62
N VAL A 132 -12.97 -3.04 -33.59
CA VAL A 132 -13.40 -2.28 -32.41
C VAL A 132 -12.19 -1.85 -31.59
N ASN A 133 -11.16 -2.69 -31.45
CA ASN A 133 -9.92 -2.32 -30.77
C ASN A 133 -9.29 -1.07 -31.41
N TRP A 134 -9.28 -0.98 -32.74
CA TRP A 134 -8.81 0.20 -33.47
C TRP A 134 -9.67 1.44 -33.22
N CYS A 135 -10.97 1.29 -32.93
CA CYS A 135 -11.81 2.42 -32.49
C CYS A 135 -11.44 2.93 -31.09
N ARG A 136 -10.93 2.07 -30.20
CA ARG A 136 -10.58 2.44 -28.82
C ARG A 136 -9.25 3.15 -28.67
N VAL A 137 -8.37 3.11 -29.67
CA VAL A 137 -6.96 3.55 -29.51
C VAL A 137 -6.85 5.01 -29.08
N VAL A 138 -7.72 5.89 -29.57
CA VAL A 138 -7.79 7.30 -29.16
C VAL A 138 -8.78 7.44 -28.01
N LYS A 139 -8.27 7.73 -26.82
CA LYS A 139 -9.04 7.87 -25.59
C LYS A 139 -9.71 9.25 -25.53
N THR A 140 -10.96 9.28 -25.07
CA THR A 140 -11.65 10.51 -24.70
C THR A 140 -11.08 11.10 -23.40
N PRO A 141 -11.33 12.39 -23.08
CA PRO A 141 -10.87 12.99 -21.84
C PRO A 141 -11.31 12.23 -20.57
N SER A 142 -12.52 11.66 -20.57
CA SER A 142 -13.05 10.87 -19.44
C SER A 142 -12.31 9.55 -19.27
N GLU A 143 -11.95 8.89 -20.37
CA GLU A 143 -11.15 7.65 -20.34
C GLU A 143 -9.75 7.89 -19.80
N ILE A 144 -9.11 8.98 -20.25
CA ILE A 144 -7.80 9.40 -19.74
C ILE A 144 -7.88 9.68 -18.23
N GLU A 145 -8.97 10.27 -17.75
CA GLU A 145 -9.16 10.51 -16.32
C GLU A 145 -9.28 9.22 -15.50
N TYR A 146 -9.95 8.18 -16.03
CA TYR A 146 -9.93 6.86 -15.39
C TYR A 146 -8.53 6.24 -15.40
N MET A 147 -7.78 6.41 -16.48
CA MET A 147 -6.38 5.95 -16.55
C MET A 147 -5.48 6.68 -15.56
N ARG A 148 -5.64 8.00 -15.35
CA ARG A 148 -4.91 8.75 -14.31
C ARG A 148 -5.21 8.23 -12.91
N LYS A 149 -6.48 7.92 -12.63
CA LYS A 149 -6.88 7.30 -11.36
C LYS A 149 -6.28 5.90 -11.21
N ALA A 150 -6.29 5.10 -12.27
CA ALA A 150 -5.63 3.80 -12.28
C ALA A 150 -4.11 3.93 -12.04
N ALA A 151 -3.47 4.96 -12.60
CA ALA A 151 -2.04 5.19 -12.40
C ALA A 151 -1.70 5.50 -10.92
N LYS A 152 -2.54 6.28 -10.22
CA LYS A 152 -2.40 6.50 -8.77
C LYS A 152 -2.50 5.20 -7.97
N VAL A 153 -3.43 4.32 -8.33
CA VAL A 153 -3.56 3.00 -7.71
C VAL A 153 -2.33 2.13 -8.01
N ALA A 154 -1.80 2.16 -9.24
CA ALA A 154 -0.58 1.45 -9.63
C ALA A 154 0.63 1.91 -8.80
N SER A 155 0.82 3.22 -8.66
CA SER A 155 1.88 3.82 -7.85
C SER A 155 1.80 3.43 -6.38
N ALA A 156 0.60 3.45 -5.79
CA ALA A 156 0.40 3.01 -4.41
C ALA A 156 0.68 1.51 -4.23
N ALA A 157 0.26 0.67 -5.17
CA ALA A 157 0.56 -0.76 -5.15
C ALA A 157 2.07 -1.03 -5.30
N MET A 158 2.77 -0.27 -6.14
CA MET A 158 4.23 -0.33 -6.28
C MET A 158 4.94 0.09 -4.98
N ALA A 159 4.47 1.16 -4.32
CA ALA A 159 4.99 1.57 -3.02
C ALA A 159 4.86 0.44 -1.99
N VAL A 160 3.70 -0.22 -1.91
CA VAL A 160 3.50 -1.39 -1.06
C VAL A 160 4.45 -2.53 -1.44
N ALA A 161 4.59 -2.85 -2.72
CA ALA A 161 5.51 -3.89 -3.21
C ALA A 161 6.95 -3.65 -2.69
N THR A 162 7.46 -2.42 -2.82
CA THR A 162 8.82 -2.07 -2.37
C THR A 162 9.00 -2.20 -0.86
N GLN A 163 7.94 -1.98 -0.07
CA GLN A 163 7.98 -2.09 1.39
C GLN A 163 7.96 -3.55 1.84
N VAL A 164 7.08 -4.37 1.27
CA VAL A 164 6.83 -5.74 1.73
C VAL A 164 7.85 -6.74 1.20
N ILE A 165 8.43 -6.51 0.02
CA ILE A 165 9.48 -7.39 -0.54
C ILE A 165 10.77 -7.18 0.27
N SER A 166 11.08 -8.12 1.16
CA SER A 166 12.22 -8.06 2.09
C SER A 166 12.80 -9.46 2.33
N PRO A 167 14.09 -9.60 2.70
CA PRO A 167 14.66 -10.89 3.07
C PRO A 167 13.78 -11.64 4.07
N GLY A 168 13.52 -12.91 3.81
CA GLY A 168 12.71 -13.77 4.66
C GLY A 168 11.21 -13.74 4.35
N GLU A 169 10.67 -12.73 3.67
CA GLU A 169 9.25 -12.66 3.32
C GLU A 169 8.90 -13.61 2.18
N ARG A 170 7.73 -14.25 2.21
CA ARG A 170 7.29 -15.14 1.11
C ARG A 170 6.79 -14.32 -0.07
N GLU A 171 7.08 -14.76 -1.28
CA GLU A 171 6.57 -14.13 -2.50
C GLU A 171 5.04 -14.06 -2.51
N CYS A 172 4.34 -15.10 -2.05
CA CYS A 172 2.87 -15.11 -1.97
C CYS A 172 2.30 -14.10 -0.94
N ASP A 173 2.99 -13.83 0.16
CA ASP A 173 2.56 -12.83 1.14
C ASP A 173 2.74 -11.41 0.57
N ALA A 174 3.83 -11.18 -0.16
CA ALA A 174 4.05 -9.94 -0.90
C ALA A 174 2.98 -9.74 -1.99
N ALA A 175 2.66 -10.78 -2.77
CA ALA A 175 1.60 -10.72 -3.78
C ALA A 175 0.25 -10.38 -3.15
N ALA A 176 -0.10 -11.00 -2.01
CA ALA A 176 -1.35 -10.70 -1.30
C ALA A 176 -1.43 -9.23 -0.86
N ALA A 177 -0.34 -8.67 -0.34
CA ALA A 177 -0.28 -7.26 0.03
C ALA A 177 -0.43 -6.31 -1.17
N ILE A 178 0.20 -6.63 -2.30
CA ILE A 178 0.08 -5.87 -3.54
C ILE A 178 -1.38 -5.89 -4.05
N VAL A 179 -2.00 -7.07 -4.11
CA VAL A 179 -3.39 -7.22 -4.55
C VAL A 179 -4.35 -6.46 -3.63
N ARG A 180 -4.12 -6.51 -2.30
CA ARG A 180 -4.90 -5.70 -1.35
C ARG A 180 -4.81 -4.22 -1.70
N ALA A 181 -3.61 -3.70 -1.94
CA ALA A 181 -3.41 -2.29 -2.30
C ALA A 181 -4.10 -1.92 -3.61
N GLN A 182 -4.03 -2.80 -4.63
CA GLN A 182 -4.72 -2.60 -5.91
C GLN A 182 -6.23 -2.50 -5.74
N TYR A 183 -6.83 -3.31 -4.86
CA TYR A 183 -8.29 -3.40 -4.71
C TYR A 183 -8.82 -2.33 -3.75
N GLN A 184 -8.04 -2.00 -2.72
CA GLN A 184 -8.39 -0.93 -1.77
C GLN A 184 -8.40 0.44 -2.45
N GLY A 185 -7.55 0.66 -3.45
CA GLY A 185 -7.44 1.93 -4.15
C GLY A 185 -6.76 3.01 -3.30
N VAL A 186 -7.01 4.29 -3.61
CA VAL A 186 -6.35 5.44 -2.98
C VAL A 186 -7.36 6.54 -2.68
N GLY A 187 -7.55 6.88 -1.41
CA GLY A 187 -8.53 7.89 -1.00
C GLY A 187 -9.96 7.50 -1.40
N ASP A 188 -10.58 8.32 -2.25
CA ASP A 188 -11.90 8.07 -2.84
C ASP A 188 -11.84 7.30 -4.18
N ILE A 189 -10.64 7.02 -4.70
CA ILE A 189 -10.43 6.26 -5.93
C ILE A 189 -10.61 4.78 -5.61
N MET A 190 -11.71 4.20 -6.11
CA MET A 190 -11.96 2.77 -6.05
C MET A 190 -10.97 1.98 -6.91
N GLY A 191 -10.32 0.98 -6.31
CA GLY A 191 -9.54 -0.02 -7.03
C GLY A 191 -10.40 -1.18 -7.51
N GLU A 192 -10.00 -1.82 -8.61
CA GLU A 192 -10.67 -3.00 -9.16
C GLU A 192 -9.65 -4.07 -9.58
N TYR A 193 -10.13 -5.26 -9.97
CA TYR A 193 -9.25 -6.35 -10.42
C TYR A 193 -8.57 -5.98 -11.76
N PRO A 194 -7.24 -6.06 -11.86
CA PRO A 194 -6.54 -5.91 -13.13
C PRO A 194 -6.71 -7.14 -14.04
N ALA A 195 -6.54 -6.94 -15.35
CA ALA A 195 -6.61 -8.01 -16.35
C ALA A 195 -5.50 -9.06 -16.20
N ILE A 196 -4.32 -8.63 -15.72
CA ILE A 196 -3.18 -9.49 -15.43
C ILE A 196 -2.87 -9.39 -13.92
N VAL A 197 -2.66 -10.52 -13.28
CA VAL A 197 -2.22 -10.57 -11.87
C VAL A 197 -0.83 -9.96 -11.71
N PRO A 198 -0.41 -9.53 -10.49
CA PRO A 198 0.97 -9.09 -10.28
C PRO A 198 1.99 -10.15 -10.70
N LEU A 199 3.00 -9.73 -11.46
CA LEU A 199 4.13 -10.56 -11.86
C LEU A 199 5.32 -10.14 -11.00
N ILE A 200 5.73 -11.00 -10.07
CA ILE A 200 6.80 -10.69 -9.11
C ILE A 200 7.92 -11.74 -9.07
N PRO A 201 8.46 -12.17 -10.23
CA PRO A 201 9.48 -13.21 -10.23
C PRO A 201 10.80 -12.70 -9.66
N SER A 202 11.47 -13.54 -8.89
CA SER A 202 12.74 -13.21 -8.24
C SER A 202 13.92 -14.08 -8.72
N ARG A 203 15.14 -13.52 -8.67
CA ARG A 203 16.40 -14.20 -8.98
C ARG A 203 16.38 -14.80 -10.39
N GLN A 204 16.69 -16.09 -10.56
CA GLN A 204 16.72 -16.74 -11.88
C GLN A 204 15.33 -16.76 -12.54
N ARG A 205 14.25 -16.68 -11.76
CA ARG A 205 12.89 -16.60 -12.31
C ARG A 205 12.62 -15.25 -12.96
N ALA A 206 13.31 -14.18 -12.53
CA ALA A 206 13.20 -12.85 -13.15
C ALA A 206 13.72 -12.82 -14.60
N LEU A 207 14.34 -13.90 -15.08
CA LEU A 207 14.69 -14.09 -16.49
C LEU A 207 13.47 -14.43 -17.37
N ALA A 208 12.32 -14.74 -16.77
CA ALA A 208 11.08 -15.01 -17.48
C ALA A 208 10.02 -13.95 -17.13
N ALA A 209 9.62 -13.17 -18.13
CA ALA A 209 8.76 -11.99 -17.97
C ALA A 209 7.41 -12.27 -17.30
N HIS A 210 6.80 -13.44 -17.56
CA HIS A 210 5.41 -13.71 -17.18
C HIS A 210 5.25 -14.71 -16.04
N LEU A 211 6.31 -14.98 -15.28
CA LEU A 211 6.17 -15.78 -14.06
C LEU A 211 5.51 -14.93 -12.97
N THR A 212 4.57 -15.53 -12.23
CA THR A 212 3.85 -14.87 -11.14
C THR A 212 4.67 -14.93 -9.84
N TRP A 213 4.20 -15.66 -8.83
CA TRP A 213 4.87 -15.80 -7.52
C TRP A 213 4.82 -17.25 -7.03
N THR A 214 5.59 -17.56 -5.98
CA THR A 214 5.58 -18.84 -5.27
C THR A 214 5.44 -18.66 -3.76
N ASP A 215 5.71 -19.69 -2.97
CA ASP A 215 5.88 -19.62 -1.52
C ASP A 215 7.35 -19.41 -1.09
N ARG A 216 8.28 -19.25 -2.06
CA ARG A 216 9.68 -18.96 -1.80
C ARG A 216 9.82 -17.71 -0.94
N ARG A 217 10.82 -17.72 -0.05
CA ARG A 217 11.24 -16.54 0.70
C ARG A 217 12.31 -15.75 -0.04
N TYR A 218 12.14 -14.44 -0.13
CA TYR A 218 13.14 -13.53 -0.67
C TYR A 218 14.44 -13.59 0.12
N GLN A 219 15.56 -13.31 -0.54
CA GLN A 219 16.90 -13.37 0.03
C GLN A 219 17.70 -12.13 -0.33
N GLU A 220 18.73 -11.86 0.46
CA GLU A 220 19.76 -10.88 0.11
C GLU A 220 20.39 -11.22 -1.25
N GLY A 221 20.53 -10.21 -2.11
CA GLY A 221 21.04 -10.34 -3.47
C GLY A 221 19.98 -10.68 -4.52
N ASP A 222 18.72 -10.91 -4.14
CA ASP A 222 17.66 -11.12 -5.13
C ASP A 222 17.40 -9.83 -5.94
N ALA A 223 17.32 -9.98 -7.26
CA ALA A 223 16.66 -9.02 -8.14
C ALA A 223 15.23 -9.51 -8.37
N VAL A 224 14.25 -8.63 -8.16
CA VAL A 224 12.82 -8.91 -8.25
C VAL A 224 12.23 -7.97 -9.27
N ASN A 225 11.75 -8.52 -10.40
CA ASN A 225 10.92 -7.73 -11.31
C ASN A 225 9.52 -7.66 -10.72
N ILE A 226 8.92 -6.48 -10.75
CA ILE A 226 7.58 -6.22 -10.24
C ILE A 226 6.82 -5.57 -11.38
N GLU A 227 5.94 -6.30 -12.06
CA GLU A 227 5.01 -5.76 -13.06
C GLU A 227 3.59 -5.88 -12.50
N LEU A 228 2.90 -4.75 -12.41
CA LEU A 228 1.53 -4.65 -11.89
C LEU A 228 0.78 -3.55 -12.61
N SER A 229 -0.53 -3.42 -12.36
CA SER A 229 -1.34 -2.31 -12.86
C SER A 229 -2.32 -1.88 -11.79
N GLY A 230 -2.61 -0.58 -11.71
CA GLY A 230 -3.86 -0.14 -11.13
C GLY A 230 -5.00 -0.33 -12.13
N CYS A 231 -6.23 -0.43 -11.64
CA CYS A 231 -7.41 -0.58 -12.49
C CYS A 231 -8.59 0.19 -11.91
N VAL A 232 -9.21 1.05 -12.72
CA VAL A 232 -10.37 1.86 -12.33
C VAL A 232 -11.36 1.88 -13.49
N ARG A 233 -12.60 1.43 -13.24
CA ARG A 233 -13.64 1.29 -14.28
C ARG A 233 -13.12 0.55 -15.52
N ARG A 234 -12.36 -0.52 -15.28
CA ARG A 234 -11.69 -1.37 -16.30
C ARG A 234 -10.55 -0.70 -17.08
N TYR A 235 -10.26 0.58 -16.86
CA TYR A 235 -9.09 1.26 -17.44
C TYR A 235 -7.84 0.92 -16.65
N HIS A 236 -6.78 0.55 -17.36
CA HIS A 236 -5.51 0.11 -16.80
C HIS A 236 -4.43 1.18 -16.93
N ALA A 237 -3.55 1.21 -15.94
CA ALA A 237 -2.27 1.92 -16.01
C ALA A 237 -1.17 0.99 -15.50
N PRO A 238 -0.59 0.15 -16.38
CA PRO A 238 0.50 -0.75 -16.02
C PRO A 238 1.77 0.00 -15.62
N LEU A 239 2.51 -0.61 -14.69
CA LEU A 239 3.74 -0.08 -14.11
C LEU A 239 4.67 -1.23 -13.70
N ALA A 240 5.94 -1.15 -14.11
CA ALA A 240 6.96 -2.13 -13.79
C ALA A 240 8.21 -1.47 -13.21
N ARG A 241 8.78 -2.10 -12.18
CA ARG A 241 10.06 -1.74 -11.57
C ARG A 241 10.84 -3.00 -11.22
N THR A 242 12.16 -2.91 -11.22
CA THR A 242 13.02 -3.92 -10.60
C THR A 242 13.49 -3.43 -9.25
N LEU A 243 13.33 -4.28 -8.24
CA LEU A 243 13.87 -4.10 -6.90
C LEU A 243 15.01 -5.07 -6.66
N CYS A 244 16.17 -4.55 -6.28
CA CYS A 244 17.29 -5.35 -5.79
C CYS A 244 17.32 -5.30 -4.26
N ILE A 245 17.25 -6.47 -3.63
CA ILE A 245 17.46 -6.63 -2.20
C ILE A 245 18.96 -6.71 -1.98
N GLY A 246 19.53 -5.72 -1.29
CA GLY A 246 20.96 -5.65 -1.12
C GLY A 246 21.67 -4.86 -2.21
N ARG A 247 22.98 -5.13 -2.35
CA ARG A 247 23.83 -4.44 -3.32
C ARG A 247 23.60 -5.00 -4.75
N PRO A 248 23.15 -4.17 -5.71
CA PRO A 248 23.01 -4.60 -7.09
C PRO A 248 24.37 -4.84 -7.76
N SER A 249 24.39 -5.71 -8.77
CA SER A 249 25.57 -5.93 -9.60
C SER A 249 25.88 -4.67 -10.43
N ALA A 250 27.15 -4.47 -10.78
CA ALA A 250 27.56 -3.35 -11.64
C ALA A 250 26.88 -3.41 -13.02
N GLU A 251 26.65 -4.61 -13.52
CA GLU A 251 25.95 -4.87 -14.78
C GLU A 251 24.47 -4.45 -14.71
N LEU A 252 23.76 -4.84 -13.64
CA LEU A 252 22.35 -4.46 -13.42
C LEU A 252 22.18 -2.95 -13.25
N LEU A 253 23.11 -2.29 -12.53
CA LEU A 253 23.13 -0.83 -12.41
C LEU A 253 23.35 -0.13 -13.75
N SER A 254 24.26 -0.67 -14.58
CA SER A 254 24.54 -0.11 -15.90
C SER A 254 23.35 -0.29 -16.84
N LEU A 255 22.74 -1.48 -16.82
CA LEU A 255 21.54 -1.78 -17.58
C LEU A 255 20.38 -0.88 -17.16
N GLY A 256 20.16 -0.70 -15.85
CA GLY A 256 19.09 0.16 -15.33
C GLY A 256 19.21 1.60 -15.83
N ARG A 257 20.42 2.17 -15.86
CA ARG A 257 20.65 3.50 -16.44
C ARG A 257 20.38 3.56 -17.94
N ALA A 258 20.83 2.55 -18.70
CA ALA A 258 20.61 2.50 -20.14
C ALA A 258 19.11 2.37 -20.48
N VAL A 259 18.38 1.53 -19.75
CA VAL A 259 16.92 1.36 -19.89
C VAL A 259 16.20 2.65 -19.51
N GLN A 260 16.58 3.31 -18.42
CA GLN A 260 15.99 4.59 -18.03
C GLN A 260 16.18 5.64 -19.13
N GLU A 261 17.40 5.82 -19.62
CA GLU A 261 17.70 6.77 -20.72
C GLU A 261 16.95 6.43 -22.01
N GLY A 262 16.81 5.15 -22.32
CA GLY A 262 16.00 4.70 -23.44
C GLY A 262 14.53 5.09 -23.30
N LEU A 263 13.94 4.88 -22.12
CA LEU A 263 12.53 5.20 -21.87
C LEU A 263 12.31 6.71 -21.98
N ASP A 264 13.23 7.50 -21.46
CA ASP A 264 13.20 8.97 -21.56
C ASP A 264 13.25 9.42 -23.03
N ALA A 265 14.09 8.79 -23.86
CA ALA A 265 14.16 9.06 -25.28
C ALA A 265 12.86 8.68 -26.02
N ALA A 266 12.28 7.54 -25.69
CA ALA A 266 11.00 7.10 -26.26
C ALA A 266 9.85 8.06 -25.90
N ILE A 267 9.71 8.42 -24.62
CA ILE A 267 8.70 9.37 -24.14
C ILE A 267 8.85 10.72 -24.83
N SER A 268 10.08 11.21 -24.96
CA SER A 268 10.37 12.48 -25.63
C SER A 268 10.03 12.47 -27.13
N ALA A 269 10.11 11.29 -27.77
CA ALA A 269 9.72 11.12 -29.17
C ALA A 269 8.20 11.00 -29.36
N MET A 270 7.46 10.54 -28.34
CA MET A 270 6.00 10.39 -28.40
C MET A 270 5.31 11.76 -28.53
N ARG A 271 4.85 12.07 -29.72
CA ARG A 271 4.07 13.28 -30.04
C ARG A 271 3.20 13.04 -31.28
N PRO A 272 2.15 13.84 -31.50
CA PRO A 272 1.36 13.75 -32.72
C PRO A 272 2.22 13.86 -33.98
N GLY A 273 1.96 12.98 -34.96
CA GLY A 273 2.69 12.93 -36.23
C GLY A 273 3.96 12.07 -36.24
N GLU A 274 4.45 11.63 -35.09
CA GLU A 274 5.50 10.60 -35.01
C GLU A 274 4.90 9.22 -35.31
N THR A 275 5.72 8.23 -35.69
CA THR A 275 5.26 6.84 -35.91
C THR A 275 5.61 5.93 -34.74
N ALA A 276 4.89 4.82 -34.58
CA ALA A 276 5.18 3.81 -33.55
C ALA A 276 6.61 3.26 -33.69
N GLU A 277 7.07 3.01 -34.91
CA GLU A 277 8.46 2.64 -35.19
C GLU A 277 9.45 3.79 -34.93
N GLY A 278 9.07 5.05 -35.14
CA GLY A 278 9.90 6.21 -34.83
C GLY A 278 10.19 6.34 -33.33
N VAL A 279 9.19 6.08 -32.49
CA VAL A 279 9.33 6.02 -31.03
C VAL A 279 10.25 4.87 -30.61
N GLU A 280 10.08 3.67 -31.19
CA GLU A 280 11.00 2.55 -30.92
C GLU A 280 12.41 2.83 -31.42
N ALA A 281 12.58 3.52 -32.56
CA ALA A 281 13.89 3.87 -33.08
C ALA A 281 14.63 4.84 -32.13
N ALA A 282 13.93 5.77 -31.49
CA ALA A 282 14.50 6.66 -30.47
C ALA A 282 14.99 5.87 -29.24
N TRP A 283 14.19 4.91 -28.77
CA TRP A 283 14.59 3.95 -27.73
C TRP A 283 15.84 3.15 -28.11
N ARG A 284 15.81 2.54 -29.31
CA ARG A 284 16.90 1.68 -29.80
C ARG A 284 18.20 2.47 -29.90
N ALA A 285 18.16 3.66 -30.49
CA ALA A 285 19.33 4.52 -30.62
C ALA A 285 19.94 4.89 -29.26
N ALA A 286 19.11 5.12 -28.24
CA ALA A 286 19.59 5.39 -26.87
C ALA A 286 20.26 4.15 -26.24
N LEU A 287 19.66 2.95 -26.38
CA LEU A 287 20.26 1.71 -25.87
C LEU A 287 21.58 1.35 -26.55
N GLU A 288 21.70 1.55 -27.87
CA GLU A 288 22.89 1.22 -28.65
C GLU A 288 24.13 2.00 -28.18
N ARG A 289 23.95 3.22 -27.65
CA ARG A 289 25.04 4.01 -27.03
C ARG A 289 25.68 3.32 -25.83
N HIS A 290 24.91 2.48 -25.15
CA HIS A 290 25.36 1.67 -24.01
C HIS A 290 25.77 0.25 -24.41
N GLY A 291 25.73 -0.08 -25.71
CA GLY A 291 26.06 -1.41 -26.22
C GLY A 291 24.98 -2.46 -25.99
N TYR A 292 23.74 -2.05 -25.69
CA TYR A 292 22.60 -2.95 -25.53
C TYR A 292 21.69 -2.94 -26.76
N THR A 293 21.07 -4.08 -27.05
CA THR A 293 20.07 -4.23 -28.11
C THR A 293 18.88 -5.02 -27.58
N LYS A 294 17.69 -4.75 -28.11
CA LYS A 294 16.44 -5.44 -27.77
C LYS A 294 15.72 -5.82 -29.05
N GLU A 295 15.41 -7.10 -29.23
CA GLU A 295 14.68 -7.58 -30.42
C GLU A 295 13.16 -7.51 -30.23
N SER A 296 12.67 -7.65 -28.99
CA SER A 296 11.24 -7.59 -28.69
C SER A 296 10.70 -6.16 -28.68
N ARG A 297 9.40 -6.01 -28.90
CA ARG A 297 8.69 -4.71 -28.86
C ARG A 297 9.00 -3.91 -27.60
N LEU A 298 8.99 -2.59 -27.71
CA LEU A 298 9.14 -1.65 -26.59
C LEU A 298 7.85 -1.49 -25.80
N GLY A 299 6.69 -1.59 -26.45
CA GLY A 299 5.42 -1.29 -25.80
C GLY A 299 4.25 -1.52 -26.73
N TYR A 300 3.06 -1.24 -26.21
CA TYR A 300 1.79 -1.51 -26.88
C TYR A 300 0.72 -0.57 -26.36
N SER A 301 -0.34 -0.37 -27.16
CA SER A 301 -1.51 0.42 -26.77
C SER A 301 -2.25 -0.22 -25.58
N VAL A 302 -2.76 0.62 -24.68
CA VAL A 302 -3.48 0.21 -23.45
C VAL A 302 -4.73 1.06 -23.19
N GLY A 303 -5.67 0.50 -22.44
CA GLY A 303 -6.94 1.15 -22.13
C GLY A 303 -7.84 0.28 -21.24
N ILE A 304 -9.03 -0.04 -21.74
CA ILE A 304 -9.91 -1.05 -21.14
C ILE A 304 -9.24 -2.42 -21.25
N GLY A 305 -9.29 -3.20 -20.18
CA GLY A 305 -8.85 -4.60 -20.17
C GLY A 305 -9.74 -5.50 -19.32
N TYR A 306 -9.89 -6.73 -19.77
CA TYR A 306 -10.34 -7.87 -18.97
C TYR A 306 -9.29 -8.97 -19.12
N PRO A 307 -9.22 -9.93 -18.19
CA PRO A 307 -8.36 -11.09 -18.40
C PRO A 307 -8.54 -11.67 -19.82
N PRO A 308 -7.48 -12.16 -20.45
CA PRO A 308 -6.15 -12.39 -19.89
C PRO A 308 -5.13 -11.23 -20.07
N ASP A 309 -5.49 -10.10 -20.68
CA ASP A 309 -4.52 -9.04 -21.05
C ASP A 309 -5.14 -7.63 -20.98
N TRP A 310 -4.33 -6.61 -20.67
CA TRP A 310 -4.72 -5.20 -20.70
C TRP A 310 -4.32 -4.48 -22.00
N GLY A 311 -3.57 -5.14 -22.89
CA GLY A 311 -3.18 -4.59 -24.19
C GLY A 311 -4.36 -4.50 -25.15
N GLU A 312 -4.35 -3.51 -26.05
CA GLU A 312 -5.43 -3.34 -27.04
C GLU A 312 -5.22 -4.15 -28.33
N HIS A 313 -4.09 -4.84 -28.47
CA HIS A 313 -3.74 -5.70 -29.63
C HIS A 313 -3.75 -4.99 -30.99
N THR A 314 -3.52 -3.68 -31.00
CA THR A 314 -3.46 -2.86 -32.22
C THR A 314 -2.05 -2.36 -32.49
N ILE A 315 -1.65 -1.29 -31.80
CA ILE A 315 -0.38 -0.60 -32.02
C ILE A 315 0.70 -1.28 -31.19
N SER A 316 1.80 -1.63 -31.84
CA SER A 316 3.01 -2.13 -31.18
C SER A 316 4.16 -1.16 -31.44
N LEU A 317 4.80 -0.68 -30.37
CA LEU A 317 6.01 0.12 -30.51
C LEU A 317 7.18 -0.81 -30.87
N ARG A 318 7.40 -0.99 -32.17
CA ARG A 318 8.43 -1.86 -32.76
C ARG A 318 8.80 -1.37 -34.16
N SER A 319 9.98 -1.75 -34.63
CA SER A 319 10.34 -1.58 -36.04
C SER A 319 9.28 -2.18 -36.96
N GLY A 320 8.85 -1.42 -37.98
CA GLY A 320 7.86 -1.83 -38.97
C GLY A 320 6.40 -1.52 -38.65
N ASP A 321 6.09 -1.04 -37.43
CA ASP A 321 4.77 -0.48 -37.14
C ASP A 321 4.74 1.01 -37.53
N THR A 322 4.11 1.31 -38.66
CA THR A 322 4.07 2.65 -39.26
C THR A 322 2.90 3.51 -38.76
N THR A 323 2.18 3.05 -37.73
CA THR A 323 1.03 3.78 -37.19
C THR A 323 1.45 5.17 -36.72
N VAL A 324 0.77 6.20 -37.21
CA VAL A 324 1.01 7.60 -36.82
C VAL A 324 0.31 7.88 -35.50
N LEU A 325 1.07 8.38 -34.52
CA LEU A 325 0.58 8.76 -33.21
C LEU A 325 -0.29 10.01 -33.31
N THR A 326 -1.40 10.02 -32.58
CA THR A 326 -2.29 11.18 -32.42
C THR A 326 -2.57 11.45 -30.95
N ALA A 327 -3.00 12.66 -30.63
CA ALA A 327 -3.41 13.01 -29.27
C ALA A 327 -4.53 12.07 -28.78
N GLY A 328 -4.48 11.70 -27.50
CA GLY A 328 -5.38 10.76 -26.86
C GLY A 328 -4.97 9.29 -26.95
N MET A 329 -3.98 8.91 -27.76
CA MET A 329 -3.45 7.55 -27.74
C MET A 329 -2.68 7.27 -26.44
N ALA A 330 -2.86 6.08 -25.87
CA ALA A 330 -2.22 5.69 -24.61
C ALA A 330 -1.45 4.37 -24.76
N PHE A 331 -0.28 4.28 -24.13
CA PHE A 331 0.68 3.20 -24.28
C PHE A 331 1.25 2.76 -22.94
N HIS A 332 1.46 1.45 -22.77
CA HIS A 332 2.41 0.94 -21.80
C HIS A 332 3.76 0.74 -22.51
N ILE A 333 4.76 1.52 -22.11
CA ILE A 333 6.13 1.37 -22.59
C ILE A 333 6.94 0.62 -21.55
N ILE A 334 7.56 -0.49 -21.95
CA ILE A 334 8.23 -1.41 -21.03
C ILE A 334 9.60 -1.83 -21.57
N GLY A 335 10.64 -1.32 -20.91
CA GLY A 335 12.03 -1.61 -21.19
C GLY A 335 12.50 -2.92 -20.55
N GLY A 336 11.75 -4.01 -20.72
CA GLY A 336 12.13 -5.33 -20.22
C GLY A 336 13.39 -5.87 -20.91
N MET A 337 14.44 -6.12 -20.14
CA MET A 337 15.75 -6.57 -20.60
C MET A 337 16.22 -7.77 -19.77
N TRP A 338 16.58 -8.86 -20.44
CA TRP A 338 17.00 -10.11 -19.79
C TRP A 338 18.47 -10.39 -20.12
N LEU A 339 19.33 -10.23 -19.13
CA LEU A 339 20.74 -10.62 -19.21
C LEU A 339 20.87 -12.13 -19.00
N LYS A 340 22.11 -12.64 -19.03
CA LYS A 340 22.37 -14.07 -18.81
C LYS A 340 21.93 -14.57 -17.44
N GLU A 341 22.03 -13.73 -16.41
CA GLU A 341 21.78 -14.13 -15.01
C GLU A 341 20.73 -13.28 -14.28
N GLN A 342 20.35 -12.12 -14.83
CA GLN A 342 19.42 -11.18 -14.19
C GLN A 342 18.46 -10.56 -15.23
N GLY A 343 17.21 -10.32 -14.83
CA GLY A 343 16.25 -9.53 -15.59
C GLY A 343 16.10 -8.14 -14.99
N LEU A 344 15.74 -7.16 -15.81
CA LEU A 344 15.37 -5.83 -15.39
C LEU A 344 14.16 -5.35 -16.19
N GLU A 345 13.22 -4.73 -15.50
CA GLU A 345 12.02 -4.12 -16.06
C GLU A 345 11.83 -2.73 -15.46
N LEU A 346 11.74 -1.75 -16.34
CA LEU A 346 11.25 -0.40 -16.02
C LEU A 346 10.17 -0.09 -17.06
N SER A 347 9.08 0.51 -16.62
CA SER A 347 7.99 0.87 -17.53
C SER A 347 7.24 2.11 -17.10
N GLU A 348 6.43 2.65 -18.00
CA GLU A 348 5.50 3.74 -17.73
C GLU A 348 4.22 3.58 -18.55
N THR A 349 3.12 4.09 -18.01
CA THR A 349 1.91 4.36 -18.80
C THR A 349 1.96 5.81 -19.30
N VAL A 350 1.85 6.00 -20.62
CA VAL A 350 2.05 7.28 -21.29
C VAL A 350 0.89 7.60 -22.22
N VAL A 351 0.42 8.84 -22.20
CA VAL A 351 -0.60 9.37 -23.11
C VAL A 351 0.02 10.39 -24.06
N VAL A 352 -0.27 10.29 -25.35
CA VAL A 352 0.10 11.31 -26.34
C VAL A 352 -0.84 12.51 -26.16
N THR A 353 -0.27 13.69 -25.95
CA THR A 353 -1.00 14.96 -25.81
C THR A 353 -0.98 15.73 -27.13
N GLU A 354 -1.66 16.87 -27.19
CA GLU A 354 -1.68 17.74 -28.38
C GLU A 354 -0.28 18.25 -28.79
N SER A 355 0.67 18.32 -27.86
CA SER A 355 2.01 18.88 -28.10
C SER A 355 3.16 17.93 -27.78
N GLY A 356 2.88 16.69 -27.35
CA GLY A 356 3.91 15.76 -26.87
C GLY A 356 3.31 14.53 -26.20
N SER A 357 3.79 14.23 -25.00
CA SER A 357 3.33 13.10 -24.18
C SER A 357 3.25 13.46 -22.69
N GLU A 358 2.45 12.72 -21.94
CA GLU A 358 2.26 12.80 -20.50
C GLU A 358 2.46 11.40 -19.90
N VAL A 359 3.35 11.27 -18.92
CA VAL A 359 3.49 10.04 -18.12
C VAL A 359 2.44 10.08 -17.02
N LEU A 360 1.56 9.07 -16.94
CA LEU A 360 0.48 9.04 -15.94
C LEU A 360 0.94 8.47 -14.60
N THR A 361 1.92 7.58 -14.62
CA THR A 361 2.41 6.85 -13.44
C THR A 361 3.39 7.70 -12.62
N GLU A 362 3.14 7.77 -11.31
CA GLU A 362 3.91 8.58 -10.36
C GLU A 362 4.78 7.67 -9.50
N PHE A 363 5.93 7.23 -10.01
CA PHE A 363 6.91 6.44 -9.25
C PHE A 363 8.31 6.65 -9.83
N GLU A 364 9.35 6.70 -9.00
CA GLU A 364 10.72 6.95 -9.47
C GLU A 364 11.14 5.92 -10.54
N ARG A 365 11.53 6.38 -11.73
CA ARG A 365 11.93 5.54 -12.86
C ARG A 365 13.39 5.13 -12.75
N SER A 366 13.70 4.31 -11.76
CA SER A 366 15.06 3.83 -11.52
C SER A 366 15.06 2.39 -10.99
N LEU A 367 16.23 1.75 -11.01
CA LEU A 367 16.44 0.50 -10.30
C LEU A 367 16.33 0.79 -8.79
N ILE A 368 15.42 0.10 -8.12
CA ILE A 368 15.20 0.29 -6.69
C ILE A 368 16.23 -0.54 -5.94
N VAL A 369 17.01 0.10 -5.07
CA VAL A 369 17.96 -0.58 -4.19
C VAL A 369 17.43 -0.56 -2.78
N LYS A 370 17.05 -1.74 -2.27
CA LYS A 370 16.64 -1.90 -0.88
C LYS A 370 17.85 -2.30 -0.07
N GLU A 371 18.40 -1.35 0.68
CA GLU A 371 19.49 -1.61 1.62
C GLU A 371 19.09 -2.79 2.53
N PRO A 372 20.01 -3.75 2.76
CA PRO A 372 19.74 -4.80 3.73
C PRO A 372 19.50 -4.14 5.08
N ARG A 373 18.43 -4.55 5.78
CA ARG A 373 18.31 -4.25 7.21
C ARG A 373 19.62 -4.67 7.84
N ARG A 374 20.42 -3.71 8.33
CA ARG A 374 21.74 -3.98 8.89
C ARG A 374 21.56 -4.98 10.04
N ALA A 375 21.93 -6.23 9.80
CA ALA A 375 22.23 -7.17 10.88
C ALA A 375 23.47 -6.64 11.61
N ARG A 376 23.29 -5.73 12.57
CA ARG A 376 24.38 -5.30 13.45
C ARG A 376 24.57 -6.34 14.55
N TRP A 377 25.46 -7.31 14.30
CA TRP A 377 26.48 -7.79 15.26
C TRP A 377 27.39 -8.86 14.62
N GLN A 378 28.54 -8.44 14.08
CA GLN A 378 29.77 -9.24 14.10
C GLN A 378 30.89 -8.30 14.53
N GLY A 379 31.21 -8.34 15.82
CA GLY A 379 32.10 -7.38 16.45
C GLY A 379 32.58 -7.82 17.81
N VAL A 380 33.02 -9.07 17.95
CA VAL A 380 34.05 -9.42 18.94
C VAL A 380 35.15 -10.15 18.19
N ALA A 381 36.26 -9.46 18.03
CA ALA A 381 37.51 -10.02 17.59
C ALA A 381 37.97 -11.06 18.63
N THR A 382 37.90 -12.35 18.29
CA THR A 382 38.73 -13.37 18.92
C THR A 382 39.50 -14.11 17.84
N ARG A 383 40.79 -13.78 17.79
CA ARG A 383 41.92 -14.48 17.17
C ARG A 383 41.57 -15.82 16.53
N GLU A 384 41.60 -15.84 15.20
CA GLU A 384 41.83 -17.06 14.44
C GLU A 384 43.20 -17.64 14.81
N SER A 385 43.19 -18.88 15.27
CA SER A 385 44.31 -19.79 15.02
C SER A 385 43.76 -21.21 14.90
N ASN A 386 43.94 -21.76 13.70
CA ASN A 386 43.96 -23.18 13.38
C ASN A 386 42.64 -23.95 13.55
N LEU A 387 42.01 -24.32 12.43
CA LEU A 387 41.97 -25.72 11.97
C LEU A 387 41.19 -25.81 10.65
N THR A 388 41.93 -25.94 9.55
CA THR A 388 41.51 -26.61 8.33
C THR A 388 41.17 -28.09 8.59
N ARG A 389 40.22 -28.61 7.81
CA ARG A 389 39.82 -30.03 7.62
C ARG A 389 38.80 -30.58 8.60
N GLU A 390 37.56 -30.70 8.14
CA GLU A 390 36.90 -31.98 7.81
C GLU A 390 35.43 -31.72 7.48
N MET A 391 35.12 -31.69 6.18
CA MET A 391 33.78 -32.02 5.70
C MET A 391 33.64 -33.53 5.79
N GLU A 392 32.78 -34.03 6.68
CA GLU A 392 31.94 -35.21 6.45
C GLU A 392 31.06 -35.51 7.68
N HIS A 393 29.78 -35.75 7.40
CA HIS A 393 28.79 -36.45 8.22
C HIS A 393 28.71 -36.15 9.73
N LYS A 394 27.72 -35.34 10.12
CA LYS A 394 26.93 -35.58 11.34
C LYS A 394 25.52 -35.00 11.25
N SER A 395 24.56 -35.93 11.21
CA SER A 395 23.20 -35.87 11.75
C SER A 395 22.63 -34.49 12.13
N LEU A 396 21.52 -34.15 11.48
CA LEU A 396 20.50 -33.20 11.96
C LEU A 396 20.15 -33.50 13.43
N SER A 397 20.78 -32.79 14.35
CA SER A 397 20.30 -32.66 15.72
C SER A 397 19.31 -31.51 15.75
N VAL A 398 18.08 -31.82 16.14
CA VAL A 398 17.00 -30.90 16.46
C VAL A 398 17.56 -29.75 17.30
N THR A 399 17.53 -28.55 16.72
CA THR A 399 17.86 -27.30 17.41
C THR A 399 16.84 -27.05 18.53
N ASP A 400 17.37 -26.61 19.66
CA ASP A 400 16.68 -26.21 20.88
C ASP A 400 15.46 -25.30 20.59
N PRO A 401 14.25 -25.56 21.12
CA PRO A 401 13.05 -24.75 20.85
C PRO A 401 13.11 -23.29 21.33
N ALA A 402 14.18 -22.88 22.01
CA ALA A 402 14.34 -21.53 22.53
C ALA A 402 14.85 -20.50 21.51
N ASP A 403 15.33 -20.92 20.33
CA ASP A 403 15.98 -20.03 19.34
C ASP A 403 15.05 -19.54 18.20
N LEU A 404 13.73 -19.80 18.30
CA LEU A 404 12.76 -19.61 17.22
C LEU A 404 11.78 -18.42 17.35
N THR A 405 11.98 -17.45 18.25
CA THR A 405 11.02 -16.33 18.39
C THR A 405 11.66 -14.97 18.65
N LYS A 406 12.37 -14.42 17.65
CA LYS A 406 12.36 -12.96 17.48
C LYS A 406 11.20 -12.63 16.54
N ALA A 407 10.14 -12.02 17.06
CA ALA A 407 9.03 -11.58 16.21
C ALA A 407 9.59 -10.61 15.14
N SER A 408 9.03 -10.67 13.93
CA SER A 408 9.42 -9.77 12.83
C SER A 408 9.21 -8.31 13.25
N MET A 409 10.06 -7.41 12.72
CA MET A 409 9.86 -5.97 12.90
C MET A 409 8.48 -5.57 12.35
N PRO A 410 7.67 -4.80 13.11
CA PRO A 410 6.38 -4.36 12.62
C PRO A 410 6.58 -3.47 11.39
N ASN A 411 5.65 -3.58 10.45
CA ASN A 411 5.65 -2.84 9.20
C ASN A 411 4.28 -2.19 8.96
N TYR A 412 4.12 -1.56 7.81
CA TYR A 412 2.89 -0.87 7.43
C TYR A 412 1.65 -1.77 7.39
N LEU A 413 1.77 -3.05 7.00
CA LEU A 413 0.66 -4.00 6.99
C LEU A 413 0.14 -4.27 8.41
N ASP A 414 1.04 -4.38 9.39
CA ASP A 414 0.63 -4.56 10.79
C ASP A 414 -0.22 -3.37 11.27
N VAL A 415 0.11 -2.15 10.81
CA VAL A 415 -0.66 -0.94 11.12
C VAL A 415 -2.04 -0.98 10.46
N LEU A 416 -2.13 -1.43 9.22
CA LEU A 416 -3.43 -1.63 8.55
C LEU A 416 -4.29 -2.68 9.27
N GLU A 417 -3.72 -3.83 9.60
CA GLU A 417 -4.44 -4.85 10.37
C GLU A 417 -4.86 -4.33 11.74
N ALA A 418 -4.05 -3.48 12.37
CA ALA A 418 -4.45 -2.80 13.59
C ALA A 418 -5.64 -1.87 13.34
N GLY A 419 -5.65 -1.11 12.25
CA GLY A 419 -6.79 -0.29 11.83
C GLY A 419 -8.06 -1.13 11.71
N ASP A 420 -7.99 -2.28 11.04
CA ASP A 420 -9.10 -3.21 10.88
C ASP A 420 -9.59 -3.75 12.24
N ARG A 421 -8.68 -4.15 13.14
CA ARG A 421 -9.03 -4.63 14.50
C ARG A 421 -9.66 -3.56 15.37
N LEU A 422 -9.20 -2.31 15.26
CA LEU A 422 -9.70 -1.19 16.07
C LEU A 422 -11.00 -0.60 15.51
N SER A 423 -11.29 -0.84 14.22
CA SER A 423 -12.52 -0.42 13.58
C SER A 423 -13.75 -0.97 14.32
N GLY A 424 -14.72 -0.10 14.60
CA GLY A 424 -15.93 -0.45 15.34
C GLY A 424 -15.82 -0.38 16.87
N HIS A 425 -14.61 -0.20 17.43
CA HIS A 425 -14.44 -0.03 18.88
C HIS A 425 -14.38 1.44 19.32
N ALA A 426 -13.78 2.32 18.50
CA ALA A 426 -13.74 3.76 18.75
C ALA A 426 -13.79 4.53 17.42
N SER A 427 -14.30 5.77 17.47
CA SER A 427 -14.29 6.66 16.30
C SER A 427 -12.93 7.33 16.13
N PRO A 428 -12.54 7.71 14.90
CA PRO A 428 -11.35 8.52 14.65
C PRO A 428 -11.37 9.80 15.48
N THR A 429 -10.23 10.16 16.07
CA THR A 429 -10.15 11.39 16.88
C THR A 429 -10.17 12.63 15.97
N PRO A 430 -10.74 13.76 16.42
CA PRO A 430 -10.87 14.94 15.59
C PRO A 430 -9.52 15.62 15.33
N THR A 431 -9.48 16.39 14.25
CA THR A 431 -8.46 17.39 13.97
C THR A 431 -9.01 18.78 14.23
N LEU A 432 -8.22 19.66 14.83
CA LEU A 432 -8.59 21.05 15.12
C LEU A 432 -7.55 22.00 14.54
N VAL A 433 -7.97 22.96 13.74
CA VAL A 433 -7.07 24.03 13.26
C VAL A 433 -6.73 24.96 14.43
N PHE A 434 -5.47 25.34 14.56
CA PHE A 434 -4.97 26.23 15.61
C PHE A 434 -4.65 27.61 15.00
N ASP A 435 -5.70 28.41 14.80
CA ASP A 435 -5.66 29.64 13.99
C ASP A 435 -4.63 30.67 14.47
N GLU A 436 -4.49 30.82 15.79
CA GLU A 436 -3.60 31.83 16.37
C GLU A 436 -2.13 31.56 16.06
N LEU A 437 -1.67 30.32 16.26
CA LEU A 437 -0.29 29.94 15.93
C LEU A 437 -0.09 29.84 14.42
N SER A 438 -1.12 29.41 13.68
CA SER A 438 -1.09 29.37 12.22
C SER A 438 -0.79 30.74 11.63
N SER A 439 -1.50 31.76 12.12
CA SER A 439 -1.30 33.15 11.71
C SER A 439 0.08 33.68 12.10
N LYS A 440 0.57 33.32 13.29
CA LYS A 440 1.88 33.76 13.80
C LYS A 440 3.06 33.17 13.00
N LEU A 441 2.95 31.93 12.53
CA LEU A 441 4.01 31.21 11.83
C LEU A 441 3.88 31.25 10.30
N GLY A 442 2.76 31.76 9.78
CA GLY A 442 2.47 31.69 8.34
C GLY A 442 2.34 30.25 7.83
N ALA A 443 1.87 29.33 8.68
CA ALA A 443 1.72 27.91 8.43
C ALA A 443 0.30 27.47 8.81
N GLU A 444 -0.21 26.35 8.30
CA GLU A 444 -1.48 25.78 8.77
C GLU A 444 -1.19 24.74 9.85
N ILE A 445 -1.39 25.11 11.12
CA ILE A 445 -1.16 24.23 12.27
C ILE A 445 -2.45 23.51 12.63
N VAL A 446 -2.43 22.18 12.59
CA VAL A 446 -3.58 21.34 12.90
C VAL A 446 -3.26 20.39 14.04
N LEU A 447 -4.08 20.38 15.09
CA LEU A 447 -3.95 19.50 16.24
C LEU A 447 -4.67 18.17 16.00
N LYS A 448 -3.97 17.04 16.10
CA LYS A 448 -4.56 15.69 16.13
C LYS A 448 -4.85 15.31 17.59
N MET A 449 -6.15 15.28 17.93
CA MET A 449 -6.61 15.31 19.32
C MET A 449 -6.77 13.93 19.98
N GLU A 450 -5.66 13.20 20.17
CA GLU A 450 -5.69 11.94 20.92
C GLU A 450 -6.05 12.12 22.41
N SER A 451 -5.92 13.35 22.93
CA SER A 451 -6.43 13.76 24.23
C SER A 451 -7.96 13.71 24.37
N MET A 452 -8.69 13.69 23.25
CA MET A 452 -10.16 13.59 23.23
C MET A 452 -10.67 12.15 23.19
N SER A 453 -9.79 11.14 23.25
CA SER A 453 -10.23 9.75 23.40
C SER A 453 -10.92 9.52 24.75
N ASP A 454 -11.72 8.46 24.85
CA ASP A 454 -12.41 8.07 26.10
C ASP A 454 -11.44 7.90 27.29
N VAL A 455 -10.23 7.41 27.03
CA VAL A 455 -9.19 7.22 28.05
C VAL A 455 -8.31 8.46 28.24
N GLY A 456 -8.52 9.51 27.45
CA GLY A 456 -7.82 10.78 27.52
C GLY A 456 -6.37 10.75 27.01
N SER A 457 -5.99 9.74 26.23
CA SER A 457 -4.66 9.65 25.60
C SER A 457 -4.65 8.64 24.45
N PHE A 458 -3.59 8.64 23.64
CA PHE A 458 -3.42 7.72 22.51
C PHE A 458 -3.26 6.24 22.87
N LYS A 459 -2.85 5.94 24.12
CA LYS A 459 -2.37 4.61 24.52
C LYS A 459 -3.39 3.48 24.33
N TRP A 460 -4.67 3.81 24.22
CA TRP A 460 -5.70 2.82 23.94
C TRP A 460 -5.46 2.05 22.65
N ARG A 461 -4.91 2.67 21.62
CA ARG A 461 -4.82 2.04 20.29
C ARG A 461 -3.89 0.83 20.33
N GLY A 462 -2.67 1.01 20.81
CA GLY A 462 -1.72 -0.09 20.98
C GLY A 462 -2.14 -1.11 22.04
N ALA A 463 -2.71 -0.66 23.17
CA ALA A 463 -3.19 -1.58 24.20
C ALA A 463 -4.32 -2.47 23.67
N LEU A 464 -5.34 -1.87 23.05
CA LEU A 464 -6.47 -2.60 22.49
C LEU A 464 -6.03 -3.49 21.32
N ASN A 465 -5.18 -3.01 20.40
CA ASN A 465 -4.71 -3.83 19.28
C ASN A 465 -3.96 -5.07 19.75
N LYS A 466 -3.08 -4.93 20.76
CA LYS A 466 -2.40 -6.09 21.35
C LYS A 466 -3.37 -7.05 22.02
N ILE A 467 -4.40 -6.56 22.72
CA ILE A 467 -5.41 -7.42 23.34
C ILE A 467 -6.22 -8.18 22.28
N LEU A 468 -6.67 -7.49 21.24
CA LEU A 468 -7.46 -8.07 20.14
C LEU A 468 -6.65 -9.00 19.23
N SER A 469 -5.32 -8.87 19.21
CA SER A 469 -4.46 -9.80 18.48
C SER A 469 -4.25 -11.14 19.19
N LEU A 470 -4.66 -11.27 20.46
CA LEU A 470 -4.54 -12.51 21.22
C LEU A 470 -5.61 -13.53 20.80
N PRO A 471 -5.25 -14.82 20.68
CA PRO A 471 -6.24 -15.88 20.60
C PRO A 471 -7.18 -15.84 21.80
N SER A 472 -8.47 -16.14 21.59
CA SER A 472 -9.50 -16.05 22.64
C SER A 472 -9.14 -16.83 23.93
N GLU A 473 -8.53 -18.00 23.79
CA GLU A 473 -8.12 -18.84 24.92
C GLU A 473 -6.91 -18.28 25.70
N VAL A 474 -6.09 -17.45 25.05
CA VAL A 474 -4.98 -16.74 25.70
C VAL A 474 -5.52 -15.49 26.39
N ALA A 475 -6.38 -14.72 25.71
CA ALA A 475 -6.99 -13.52 26.27
C ALA A 475 -7.77 -13.82 27.58
N LYS A 476 -8.48 -14.95 27.66
CA LYS A 476 -9.20 -15.39 28.88
C LYS A 476 -8.31 -15.60 30.11
N ARG A 477 -7.00 -15.84 29.93
CA ARG A 477 -6.03 -15.97 31.04
C ARG A 477 -5.68 -14.62 31.66
N GLY A 478 -6.06 -13.54 30.99
CA GLY A 478 -5.90 -12.18 31.45
C GLY A 478 -4.68 -11.48 30.83
N VAL A 479 -4.58 -10.20 31.13
CA VAL A 479 -3.51 -9.31 30.67
C VAL A 479 -2.87 -8.57 31.83
N VAL A 480 -1.57 -8.31 31.73
CA VAL A 480 -0.80 -7.64 32.76
C VAL A 480 0.06 -6.51 32.18
N THR A 481 0.25 -5.44 32.94
CA THR A 481 1.19 -4.37 32.58
C THR A 481 1.84 -3.76 33.82
N TYR A 482 2.82 -2.89 33.64
CA TYR A 482 3.60 -2.28 34.73
C TYR A 482 3.61 -0.75 34.69
N SER A 483 2.52 -0.13 34.21
CA SER A 483 2.41 1.33 34.09
C SER A 483 1.30 1.88 34.97
N THR A 484 1.60 2.91 35.75
CA THR A 484 0.59 3.69 36.52
C THR A 484 0.00 4.87 35.75
N GLY A 485 0.57 5.21 34.59
CA GLY A 485 0.13 6.32 33.73
C GLY A 485 -0.86 5.89 32.64
N ASN A 486 -0.85 6.65 31.53
CA ASN A 486 -1.76 6.50 30.39
C ASN A 486 -1.90 5.06 29.86
N HIS A 487 -0.80 4.30 29.81
CA HIS A 487 -0.83 2.92 29.33
C HIS A 487 -1.57 1.98 30.27
N GLY A 488 -1.39 2.12 31.58
CA GLY A 488 -2.09 1.32 32.58
C GLY A 488 -3.59 1.56 32.56
N VAL A 489 -3.97 2.84 32.47
CA VAL A 489 -5.36 3.27 32.33
C VAL A 489 -5.99 2.71 31.05
N ALA A 490 -5.29 2.84 29.92
CA ALA A 490 -5.76 2.35 28.63
C ALA A 490 -5.96 0.83 28.63
N MET A 491 -4.98 0.06 29.12
CA MET A 491 -5.07 -1.39 29.24
C MET A 491 -6.21 -1.80 30.16
N ALA A 492 -6.31 -1.19 31.35
CA ALA A 492 -7.35 -1.51 32.32
C ALA A 492 -8.76 -1.23 31.80
N GLU A 493 -8.98 -0.07 31.17
CA GLU A 493 -10.29 0.30 30.63
C GLU A 493 -10.73 -0.62 29.50
N TRP A 494 -9.83 -0.97 28.56
CA TRP A 494 -10.19 -1.85 27.45
C TRP A 494 -10.33 -3.31 27.87
N ALA A 495 -9.50 -3.79 28.80
CA ALA A 495 -9.70 -5.12 29.38
C ALA A 495 -11.06 -5.21 30.08
N ARG A 496 -11.45 -4.17 30.84
CA ARG A 496 -12.77 -4.08 31.48
C ARG A 496 -13.90 -4.12 30.45
N ARG A 497 -13.81 -3.34 29.36
CA ARG A 497 -14.82 -3.31 28.28
C ARG A 497 -14.96 -4.66 27.57
N LEU A 498 -13.86 -5.40 27.40
CA LEU A 498 -13.83 -6.72 26.77
C LEU A 498 -14.12 -7.88 27.74
N GLY A 499 -14.29 -7.62 29.03
CA GLY A 499 -14.49 -8.65 30.04
C GLY A 499 -13.26 -9.53 30.30
N ILE A 500 -12.06 -9.01 30.03
CA ILE A 500 -10.79 -9.70 30.20
C ILE A 500 -10.19 -9.38 31.58
N PRO A 501 -9.75 -10.39 32.37
CA PRO A 501 -9.06 -10.13 33.63
C PRO A 501 -7.80 -9.30 33.42
N ALA A 502 -7.60 -8.25 34.21
CA ALA A 502 -6.44 -7.37 34.09
C ALA A 502 -5.76 -7.09 35.43
N GLN A 503 -4.44 -6.93 35.39
CA GLN A 503 -3.63 -6.59 36.54
C GLN A 503 -2.51 -5.60 36.18
N VAL A 504 -2.22 -4.67 37.09
CA VAL A 504 -1.15 -3.68 36.94
C VAL A 504 -0.15 -3.86 38.09
N CYS A 505 1.11 -4.09 37.74
CA CYS A 505 2.22 -4.11 38.69
C CYS A 505 2.74 -2.68 38.88
N VAL A 506 2.83 -2.24 40.13
CA VAL A 506 3.18 -0.86 40.46
C VAL A 506 4.13 -0.83 41.66
N PRO A 507 5.03 0.17 41.77
CA PRO A 507 5.85 0.34 42.96
C PRO A 507 5.03 0.65 44.22
N LYS A 508 5.60 0.38 45.40
CA LYS A 508 4.96 0.65 46.70
C LYS A 508 4.70 2.13 47.00
N ASP A 509 5.45 3.03 46.38
CA ASP A 509 5.43 4.48 46.63
C ASP A 509 4.52 5.27 45.65
N VAL A 510 3.68 4.58 44.88
CA VAL A 510 2.78 5.22 43.93
C VAL A 510 1.72 6.06 44.63
N GLY A 511 1.59 7.31 44.19
CA GLY A 511 0.65 8.27 44.77
C GLY A 511 -0.82 7.80 44.76
N ALA A 512 -1.53 8.12 45.85
CA ALA A 512 -2.90 7.64 46.10
C ALA A 512 -3.88 7.91 44.94
N LYS A 513 -3.82 9.09 44.31
CA LYS A 513 -4.69 9.46 43.17
C LYS A 513 -4.52 8.52 41.96
N LYS A 514 -3.28 8.09 41.65
CA LYS A 514 -3.00 7.16 40.53
C LYS A 514 -3.55 5.76 40.85
N LEU A 515 -3.42 5.31 42.09
CA LEU A 515 -4.00 4.04 42.55
C LEU A 515 -5.52 4.04 42.54
N GLU A 516 -6.15 5.13 43.02
CA GLU A 516 -7.61 5.29 42.99
C GLU A 516 -8.17 5.22 41.57
N ARG A 517 -7.51 5.88 40.62
CA ARG A 517 -7.89 5.82 39.20
C ARG A 517 -7.87 4.39 38.66
N LEU A 518 -6.80 3.63 38.93
CA LEU A 518 -6.71 2.23 38.50
C LEU A 518 -7.76 1.35 39.19
N ARG A 519 -7.94 1.49 40.51
CA ARG A 519 -8.97 0.75 41.28
C ARG A 519 -10.37 1.02 40.74
N GLY A 520 -10.67 2.25 40.35
CA GLY A 520 -11.94 2.64 39.73
C GLY A 520 -12.25 1.92 38.42
N LEU A 521 -11.23 1.42 37.72
CA LEU A 521 -11.37 0.62 36.49
C LEU A 521 -11.52 -0.89 36.77
N GLY A 522 -11.54 -1.31 38.03
CA GLY A 522 -11.71 -2.72 38.42
C GLY A 522 -10.49 -3.60 38.16
N VAL A 523 -9.33 -3.00 37.90
CA VAL A 523 -8.07 -3.74 37.66
C VAL A 523 -7.46 -4.20 38.98
N ARG A 524 -6.84 -5.38 39.00
CA ARG A 524 -6.03 -5.82 40.15
C ARG A 524 -4.74 -5.02 40.19
N ILE A 525 -4.26 -4.68 41.38
CA ILE A 525 -3.00 -3.95 41.55
C ILE A 525 -2.06 -4.82 42.37
N ASP A 526 -0.89 -5.14 41.80
CA ASP A 526 0.23 -5.77 42.48
C ASP A 526 1.19 -4.68 42.94
N MET A 527 1.46 -4.60 44.25
CA MET A 527 2.32 -3.57 44.86
C MET A 527 3.57 -4.21 45.50
N ASP A 528 4.02 -5.37 45.03
CA ASP A 528 5.12 -6.08 45.68
C ASP A 528 6.52 -5.58 45.29
N SER A 529 6.59 -4.55 44.44
CA SER A 529 7.84 -3.99 43.90
C SER A 529 8.28 -2.70 44.59
N LEU A 530 9.59 -2.51 44.78
CA LEU A 530 10.14 -1.30 45.40
C LEU A 530 10.28 -0.12 44.43
N ASP A 531 10.56 -0.41 43.16
CA ASP A 531 10.77 0.58 42.10
C ASP A 531 10.14 0.10 40.79
N GLN A 532 10.22 0.96 39.75
CA GLN A 532 9.59 0.73 38.45
C GLN A 532 10.20 -0.45 37.68
N ASP A 533 11.51 -0.67 37.80
CA ASP A 533 12.20 -1.78 37.13
C ASP A 533 11.84 -3.13 37.77
N GLN A 534 11.69 -3.16 39.10
CA GLN A 534 11.15 -4.28 39.84
C GLN A 534 9.67 -4.52 39.51
N ALA A 535 8.88 -3.47 39.27
CA ALA A 535 7.48 -3.61 38.85
C ALA A 535 7.38 -4.25 37.46
N ALA A 536 8.26 -3.87 36.53
CA ALA A 536 8.37 -4.52 35.23
C ALA A 536 8.77 -6.00 35.37
N SER A 537 9.81 -6.29 36.15
CA SER A 537 10.26 -7.67 36.41
C SER A 537 9.16 -8.54 37.02
N ARG A 538 8.47 -8.02 38.04
CA ARG A 538 7.32 -8.67 38.69
C ARG A 538 6.17 -8.94 37.71
N CYS A 539 5.92 -8.02 36.78
CA CYS A 539 4.90 -8.20 35.75
C CYS A 539 5.19 -9.40 34.83
N TYR A 540 6.45 -9.57 34.40
CA TYR A 540 6.86 -10.73 33.61
C TYR A 540 6.83 -12.04 34.41
N GLU A 541 7.19 -12.02 35.70
CA GLU A 541 7.05 -13.18 36.59
C GLU A 541 5.59 -13.61 36.74
N LEU A 542 4.71 -12.66 37.05
CA LEU A 542 3.27 -12.88 37.19
C LEU A 542 2.65 -13.43 35.90
N ALA A 543 3.07 -12.94 34.74
CA ALA A 543 2.63 -13.47 33.44
C ALA A 543 3.00 -14.95 33.27
N ARG A 544 4.21 -15.36 33.69
CA ARG A 544 4.64 -16.78 33.65
C ARG A 544 3.86 -17.64 34.65
N GLU A 545 3.57 -17.12 35.83
CA GLU A 545 2.83 -17.83 36.89
C GLU A 545 1.36 -18.07 36.52
N THR A 546 0.71 -17.05 35.93
CA THR A 546 -0.74 -17.05 35.68
C THR A 546 -1.11 -17.45 34.26
N GLY A 547 -0.15 -17.41 33.33
CA GLY A 547 -0.41 -17.54 31.90
C GLY A 547 -1.05 -16.29 31.26
N ALA A 548 -1.12 -15.17 32.00
CA ALA A 548 -1.57 -13.89 31.48
C ALA A 548 -0.55 -13.30 30.48
N THR A 549 -1.01 -12.44 29.59
CA THR A 549 -0.14 -11.81 28.59
C THR A 549 0.31 -10.42 29.02
N VAL A 550 1.61 -10.16 28.96
CA VAL A 550 2.16 -8.82 29.18
C VAL A 550 1.77 -7.90 28.02
N ILE A 551 1.25 -6.71 28.34
CA ILE A 551 0.99 -5.63 27.39
C ILE A 551 2.03 -4.52 27.65
N PRO A 552 3.15 -4.49 26.90
CA PRO A 552 4.21 -3.51 27.12
C PRO A 552 3.75 -2.09 26.78
N PRO A 553 4.36 -1.05 27.39
CA PRO A 553 3.95 0.34 27.15
C PRO A 553 4.32 0.88 25.78
N PHE A 554 5.34 0.34 25.10
CA PHE A 554 5.76 0.84 23.78
C PHE A 554 6.47 -0.21 22.90
N ASP A 555 7.47 -0.94 23.40
CA ASP A 555 8.34 -1.79 22.58
C ASP A 555 7.75 -3.18 22.28
N ASP A 556 6.63 -3.19 21.55
CA ASP A 556 5.95 -4.40 21.10
C ASP A 556 5.33 -4.16 19.71
N PRO A 557 5.41 -5.13 18.77
CA PRO A 557 4.97 -4.93 17.40
C PRO A 557 3.49 -4.57 17.27
N HIS A 558 2.60 -5.18 18.06
CA HIS A 558 1.17 -4.85 18.00
C HIS A 558 0.88 -3.53 18.72
N VAL A 559 1.60 -3.21 19.79
CA VAL A 559 1.47 -1.90 20.44
C VAL A 559 1.84 -0.79 19.46
N ILE A 560 3.01 -0.90 18.81
CA ILE A 560 3.50 0.04 17.78
C ILE A 560 2.49 0.16 16.63
N ALA A 561 2.06 -0.98 16.07
CA ALA A 561 1.09 -1.01 14.98
C ALA A 561 -0.23 -0.34 15.34
N GLY A 562 -0.74 -0.59 16.56
CA GLY A 562 -1.93 0.07 17.07
C GLY A 562 -1.76 1.59 17.16
N GLN A 563 -0.64 2.08 17.69
CA GLN A 563 -0.39 3.52 17.70
C GLN A 563 -0.30 4.10 16.29
N GLY A 564 0.19 3.33 15.32
CA GLY A 564 0.29 3.74 13.92
C GLY A 564 -1.04 4.02 13.22
N THR A 565 -2.16 3.54 13.76
CA THR A 565 -3.50 3.87 13.24
C THR A 565 -3.79 5.37 13.30
N ILE A 566 -3.10 6.12 14.17
CA ILE A 566 -3.14 7.59 14.17
C ILE A 566 -2.62 8.14 12.85
N GLY A 567 -1.55 7.57 12.30
CA GLY A 567 -1.00 7.97 11.01
C GLY A 567 -1.97 7.70 9.86
N LEU A 568 -2.70 6.56 9.89
CA LEU A 568 -3.76 6.27 8.92
C LEU A 568 -4.86 7.34 8.96
N GLU A 569 -5.30 7.72 10.18
CA GLU A 569 -6.31 8.76 10.36
C GLU A 569 -5.81 10.13 9.89
N ILE A 570 -4.56 10.50 10.21
CA ILE A 570 -3.96 11.76 9.75
C ILE A 570 -3.96 11.82 8.22
N LEU A 571 -3.49 10.77 7.54
CA LEU A 571 -3.44 10.72 6.08
C LEU A 571 -4.84 10.78 5.44
N THR A 572 -5.84 10.24 6.12
CA THR A 572 -7.24 10.27 5.65
C THR A 572 -7.85 11.66 5.85
N GLN A 573 -7.61 12.28 7.01
CA GLN A 573 -8.20 13.56 7.39
C GLN A 573 -7.50 14.76 6.74
N LEU A 574 -6.19 14.63 6.45
CA LEU A 574 -5.31 15.69 5.96
C LEU A 574 -4.36 15.13 4.89
N PRO A 575 -4.86 14.77 3.70
CA PRO A 575 -4.07 14.08 2.68
C PRO A 575 -2.94 14.92 2.09
N ASP A 576 -3.00 16.24 2.25
CA ASP A 576 -2.07 17.25 1.72
C ASP A 576 -1.09 17.80 2.77
N LEU A 577 -0.89 17.12 3.91
CA LEU A 577 0.06 17.56 4.92
C LEU A 577 1.51 17.62 4.40
N ASP A 578 2.33 18.45 5.04
CA ASP A 578 3.77 18.56 4.81
C ASP A 578 4.61 18.00 5.97
N ALA A 579 4.11 18.07 7.21
CA ALA A 579 4.85 17.63 8.40
C ALA A 579 3.93 17.07 9.50
N VAL A 580 4.45 16.10 10.28
CA VAL A 580 3.83 15.61 11.52
C VAL A 580 4.81 15.75 12.68
N VAL A 581 4.37 16.41 13.76
CA VAL A 581 5.11 16.60 15.00
C VAL A 581 4.55 15.68 16.08
N VAL A 582 5.40 14.82 16.63
CA VAL A 582 5.01 13.69 17.49
C VAL A 582 5.83 13.66 18.77
N PRO A 583 5.20 13.56 19.96
CA PRO A 583 5.92 13.33 21.21
C PRO A 583 6.69 12.00 21.23
N VAL A 584 7.92 12.01 21.75
CA VAL A 584 8.82 10.84 21.79
C VAL A 584 9.32 10.56 23.21
N SER A 585 9.02 9.34 23.65
CA SER A 585 9.57 8.68 24.84
C SER A 585 10.26 7.39 24.37
N GLY A 586 9.73 6.22 24.72
CA GLY A 586 10.16 4.92 24.20
C GLY A 586 9.88 4.68 22.69
N GLY A 587 9.58 5.70 21.88
CA GLY A 587 9.48 5.59 20.42
C GLY A 587 8.23 4.91 19.83
N GLY A 588 7.40 4.21 20.61
CA GLY A 588 6.27 3.44 20.07
C GLY A 588 5.23 4.26 19.28
N LEU A 589 4.90 5.46 19.73
CA LEU A 589 3.95 6.36 19.05
C LEU A 589 4.52 6.85 17.71
N VAL A 590 5.70 7.47 17.74
CA VAL A 590 6.33 8.04 16.55
C VAL A 590 6.72 6.97 15.52
N SER A 591 7.13 5.78 15.98
CA SER A 591 7.41 4.65 15.10
C SER A 591 6.16 4.18 14.38
N GLY A 592 5.05 4.00 15.10
CA GLY A 592 3.78 3.59 14.50
C GLY A 592 3.28 4.61 13.48
N ILE A 593 3.27 5.90 13.83
CA ILE A 593 2.86 6.97 12.91
C ILE A 593 3.81 7.01 11.71
N GLY A 594 5.12 6.87 11.94
CA GLY A 594 6.12 6.84 10.87
C GLY A 594 5.93 5.69 9.89
N LEU A 595 5.60 4.48 10.37
CA LEU A 595 5.26 3.34 9.51
C LEU A 595 4.08 3.65 8.58
N ALA A 596 3.04 4.31 9.07
CA ALA A 596 1.88 4.70 8.26
C ALA A 596 2.19 5.85 7.29
N VAL A 597 2.80 6.93 7.79
CA VAL A 597 3.07 8.14 7.01
C VAL A 597 4.09 7.87 5.92
N ARG A 598 5.22 7.21 6.23
CA ARG A 598 6.24 6.89 5.22
C ARG A 598 5.72 5.94 4.14
N ALA A 599 4.71 5.12 4.45
CA ALA A 599 4.18 4.19 3.48
C ALA A 599 3.42 4.87 2.33
N TYR A 600 2.78 6.01 2.59
CA TYR A 600 1.97 6.74 1.60
C TYR A 600 2.55 8.08 1.17
N ARG A 601 3.21 8.78 2.09
CA ARG A 601 3.75 10.13 1.91
C ARG A 601 5.21 10.15 2.39
N PRO A 602 6.14 9.51 1.65
CA PRO A 602 7.55 9.46 2.03
C PRO A 602 8.19 10.86 2.09
N ASP A 603 7.59 11.85 1.44
CA ASP A 603 7.99 13.26 1.39
C ASP A 603 7.66 14.06 2.67
N VAL A 604 6.69 13.62 3.48
CA VAL A 604 6.23 14.35 4.68
C VAL A 604 7.30 14.35 5.77
N ARG A 605 7.63 15.50 6.35
CA ARG A 605 8.58 15.56 7.48
C ARG A 605 7.97 14.92 8.73
N ILE A 606 8.75 14.13 9.46
CA ILE A 606 8.31 13.55 10.74
C ILE A 606 9.27 14.02 11.82
N ILE A 607 8.74 14.81 12.75
CA ILE A 607 9.51 15.50 13.79
C ILE A 607 9.14 14.89 15.14
N GLY A 608 10.06 14.15 15.73
CA GLY A 608 9.97 13.58 17.06
C GLY A 608 10.46 14.57 18.13
N VAL A 609 9.64 14.81 19.16
CA VAL A 609 9.95 15.78 20.23
C VAL A 609 10.20 15.08 21.56
N CYS A 610 11.38 15.30 22.15
CA CYS A 610 11.71 14.87 23.50
C CYS A 610 11.74 16.05 24.49
N ALA A 611 11.40 15.82 25.75
CA ALA A 611 11.72 16.78 26.81
C ALA A 611 13.20 16.69 27.16
N GLU A 612 13.90 17.82 27.34
CA GLU A 612 15.34 17.85 27.69
C GLU A 612 15.66 16.97 28.91
N ASN A 613 14.81 17.04 29.93
CA ASN A 613 14.96 16.31 31.18
C ASN A 613 14.66 14.79 31.08
N ALA A 614 14.18 14.31 29.92
CA ALA A 614 13.79 12.92 29.67
C ALA A 614 14.05 12.50 28.20
N ALA A 615 15.25 12.76 27.69
CA ALA A 615 15.59 12.64 26.27
C ALA A 615 16.32 11.33 25.88
N ALA A 616 15.93 10.17 26.44
CA ALA A 616 16.64 8.90 26.22
C ALA A 616 16.71 8.47 24.74
N MET A 617 15.62 8.63 23.98
CA MET A 617 15.60 8.33 22.55
C MET A 617 16.50 9.26 21.76
N TYR A 618 16.38 10.57 21.98
CA TYR A 618 17.23 11.58 21.33
C TYR A 618 18.71 11.25 21.52
N ALA A 619 19.15 11.06 22.77
CA ALA A 619 20.55 10.76 23.07
C ALA A 619 21.01 9.43 22.45
N SER A 620 20.13 8.41 22.42
CA SER A 620 20.43 7.12 21.78
C SER A 620 20.60 7.24 20.26
N ILE A 621 19.77 8.03 19.58
CA ILE A 621 19.88 8.27 18.14
C ILE A 621 21.18 9.01 17.80
N GLN A 622 21.56 10.02 18.59
CA GLN A 622 22.82 10.75 18.39
C GLN A 622 24.06 9.85 18.49
N VAL A 623 24.05 8.89 19.41
CA VAL A 623 25.16 7.94 19.62
C VAL A 623 25.05 6.70 18.71
N GLY A 624 23.91 6.50 18.05
CA GLY A 624 23.66 5.37 17.15
C GLY A 624 23.50 4.01 17.85
N ARG A 625 23.14 4.01 19.15
CA ARG A 625 22.79 2.83 19.95
C ARG A 625 21.97 3.23 21.18
N VAL A 626 21.19 2.30 21.70
CA VAL A 626 20.45 2.46 22.97
C VAL A 626 21.41 2.74 24.12
N ILE A 627 21.20 3.84 24.83
CA ILE A 627 21.94 4.21 26.04
C ILE A 627 20.98 4.54 27.19
N ALA A 628 21.45 4.32 28.41
CA ALA A 628 20.78 4.83 29.60
C ALA A 628 21.10 6.33 29.76
N VAL A 629 20.10 7.12 30.14
CA VAL A 629 20.22 8.54 30.42
C VAL A 629 19.60 8.78 31.79
N GLU A 630 20.24 9.62 32.60
CA GLU A 630 19.68 10.04 33.88
C GLU A 630 18.54 11.02 33.61
N GLU A 631 17.34 10.71 34.12
CA GLU A 631 16.15 11.53 33.95
C GLU A 631 15.88 12.34 35.21
N SER A 632 15.50 13.60 35.04
CA SER A 632 15.12 14.50 36.14
C SER A 632 13.63 14.81 36.12
N ALA A 633 13.14 15.61 37.09
CA ALA A 633 11.74 16.00 37.15
C ALA A 633 11.35 16.84 35.92
N THR A 634 10.17 16.60 35.37
CA THR A 634 9.66 17.28 34.17
C THR A 634 8.13 17.38 34.21
N LEU A 635 7.58 18.46 33.64
CA LEU A 635 6.16 18.63 33.35
C LEU A 635 5.65 17.57 32.35
N ALA A 636 6.54 17.02 31.51
CA ALA A 636 6.25 15.91 30.61
C ALA A 636 6.55 14.54 31.26
N ASP A 637 5.99 14.29 32.45
CA ASP A 637 6.24 13.08 33.25
C ASP A 637 5.99 11.77 32.48
N SER A 638 5.01 11.79 31.56
CA SER A 638 4.63 10.66 30.72
C SER A 638 5.62 10.36 29.57
N LEU A 639 6.65 11.19 29.39
CA LEU A 639 7.76 10.90 28.46
C LEU A 639 8.96 10.21 29.12
N ARG A 640 8.93 10.05 30.45
CA ARG A 640 9.97 9.36 31.23
C ARG A 640 9.95 7.84 31.07
N GLY A 641 11.04 7.19 31.49
CA GLY A 641 11.12 5.74 31.64
C GLY A 641 12.18 5.03 30.78
N GLY A 642 13.09 5.78 30.16
CA GLY A 642 14.14 5.22 29.30
C GLY A 642 13.62 4.37 28.12
N LEU A 643 14.53 3.68 27.43
CA LEU A 643 14.17 2.78 26.31
C LEU A 643 14.03 1.31 26.73
N GLY A 644 14.49 0.95 27.93
CA GLY A 644 14.61 -0.42 28.41
C GLY A 644 15.70 -1.23 27.69
N ALA A 645 16.16 -2.31 28.33
CA ALA A 645 17.06 -3.30 27.71
C ALA A 645 16.48 -4.71 27.87
N PRO A 646 16.32 -5.49 26.78
CA PRO A 646 16.55 -5.13 25.39
C PRO A 646 15.43 -4.25 24.81
N ASN A 647 15.79 -3.26 23.99
CA ASN A 647 14.88 -2.58 23.07
C ASN A 647 14.98 -3.28 21.70
N ASN A 648 13.87 -3.84 21.24
CA ASN A 648 13.84 -4.77 20.11
C ASN A 648 13.31 -4.14 18.81
N TYR A 649 12.54 -3.04 18.90
CA TYR A 649 11.84 -2.50 17.73
C TYR A 649 11.98 -0.98 17.62
N THR A 650 11.66 -0.26 18.70
CA THR A 650 11.40 1.19 18.63
C THR A 650 12.64 2.03 18.32
N PHE A 651 13.82 1.67 18.83
CA PHE A 651 15.06 2.35 18.48
C PHE A 651 15.39 2.21 16.97
N ASP A 652 15.33 0.97 16.47
CA ASP A 652 15.63 0.67 15.07
C ASP A 652 14.61 1.36 14.15
N LEU A 653 13.32 1.33 14.48
CA LEU A 653 12.30 2.04 13.70
C LEU A 653 12.51 3.55 13.66
N VAL A 654 12.81 4.18 14.81
CA VAL A 654 13.04 5.63 14.85
C VAL A 654 14.24 6.02 13.98
N SER A 655 15.31 5.20 14.01
CA SER A 655 16.49 5.39 13.16
C SER A 655 16.17 5.18 11.67
N ASP A 656 15.52 4.07 11.32
CA ASP A 656 15.29 3.65 9.93
C ASP A 656 14.25 4.53 9.21
N LEU A 657 13.28 5.10 9.94
CA LEU A 657 12.22 5.95 9.37
C LEU A 657 12.66 7.41 9.12
N GLY A 658 13.92 7.74 9.45
CA GLY A 658 14.48 9.08 9.27
C GLY A 658 13.70 10.15 10.04
N ILE A 659 13.36 9.85 11.30
CA ILE A 659 12.63 10.79 12.16
C ILE A 659 13.59 11.89 12.64
N GLU A 660 13.24 13.14 12.36
CA GLU A 660 13.98 14.31 12.84
C GLU A 660 13.71 14.47 14.33
N MET A 661 14.76 14.53 15.16
CA MET A 661 14.61 14.55 16.61
C MET A 661 14.96 15.93 17.17
N VAL A 662 14.06 16.52 17.96
CA VAL A 662 14.26 17.81 18.62
C VAL A 662 13.98 17.70 20.12
N GLN A 663 14.50 18.66 20.89
CA GLN A 663 14.29 18.76 22.33
C GLN A 663 13.58 20.07 22.69
N VAL A 664 12.81 20.05 23.78
CA VAL A 664 12.14 21.23 24.36
C VAL A 664 12.43 21.33 25.85
N SER A 665 12.61 22.55 26.33
CA SER A 665 12.87 22.83 27.74
C SER A 665 11.59 22.83 28.57
N GLU A 666 11.71 22.78 29.90
CA GLU A 666 10.56 22.88 30.80
C GLU A 666 9.77 24.19 30.62
N VAL A 667 10.47 25.29 30.30
CA VAL A 667 9.84 26.59 30.05
C VAL A 667 8.98 26.53 28.78
N ASP A 668 9.47 25.87 27.73
CA ASP A 668 8.73 25.72 26.48
C ASP A 668 7.49 24.84 26.68
N ILE A 669 7.61 23.77 27.47
CA ILE A 669 6.50 22.88 27.81
C ILE A 669 5.43 23.64 28.61
N GLU A 670 5.85 24.40 29.62
CA GLU A 670 4.94 25.21 30.44
C GLU A 670 4.18 26.24 29.59
N GLU A 671 4.89 26.96 28.71
CA GLU A 671 4.32 27.98 27.84
C GLU A 671 3.33 27.37 26.82
N ALA A 672 3.65 26.20 26.27
CA ALA A 672 2.74 25.49 25.37
C ALA A 672 1.47 25.01 26.09
N MET A 673 1.59 24.50 27.32
CA MET A 673 0.44 24.13 28.15
C MET A 673 -0.45 25.34 28.45
N ARG A 674 0.16 26.48 28.81
CA ARG A 674 -0.55 27.75 29.06
C ARG A 674 -1.27 28.23 27.81
N THR A 675 -0.59 28.19 26.67
CA THR A 675 -1.14 28.62 25.38
C THR A 675 -2.37 27.78 25.03
N LEU A 676 -2.28 26.45 25.07
CA LEU A 676 -3.42 25.55 24.80
C LEU A 676 -4.62 25.83 25.71
N LEU A 677 -4.36 26.10 27.00
CA LEU A 677 -5.42 26.38 27.96
C LEU A 677 -6.07 27.75 27.74
N GLN A 678 -5.27 28.80 27.56
CA GLN A 678 -5.76 30.18 27.48
C GLN A 678 -6.44 30.49 26.15
N THR A 679 -5.89 30.00 25.04
CA THR A 679 -6.39 30.33 23.70
C THR A 679 -7.50 29.38 23.25
N SER A 680 -7.39 28.10 23.60
CA SER A 680 -8.28 27.05 23.10
C SER A 680 -9.14 26.38 24.17
N GLY A 681 -8.95 26.72 25.45
CA GLY A 681 -9.63 26.06 26.57
C GLY A 681 -9.24 24.59 26.74
N LEU A 682 -8.13 24.17 26.15
CA LEU A 682 -7.70 22.77 26.12
C LEU A 682 -6.82 22.46 27.33
N ILE A 683 -7.28 21.55 28.18
CA ILE A 683 -6.48 20.98 29.26
C ILE A 683 -5.67 19.82 28.68
N VAL A 684 -4.35 19.95 28.68
CA VAL A 684 -3.40 19.00 28.09
C VAL A 684 -2.29 18.72 29.12
N GLU A 685 -1.78 17.49 29.15
CA GLU A 685 -0.62 17.14 30.00
C GLU A 685 0.68 17.59 29.33
N GLY A 686 1.79 17.76 30.08
CA GLY A 686 3.04 18.26 29.49
C GLY A 686 3.53 17.42 28.31
N ALA A 687 3.41 16.08 28.40
CA ALA A 687 3.73 15.17 27.30
C ALA A 687 2.87 15.38 26.04
N GLY A 688 1.60 15.79 26.22
CA GLY A 688 0.70 16.14 25.11
C GLY A 688 0.96 17.53 24.53
N ALA A 689 1.67 18.40 25.24
CA ALA A 689 1.98 19.76 24.83
C ALA A 689 3.34 19.90 24.13
N VAL A 690 4.26 18.93 24.26
CA VAL A 690 5.64 19.05 23.72
C VAL A 690 5.67 19.30 22.21
N GLY A 691 4.73 18.75 21.45
CA GLY A 691 4.67 18.98 20.00
C GLY A 691 4.42 20.46 19.67
N LEU A 692 3.53 21.11 20.44
CA LEU A 692 3.29 22.55 20.29
C LEU A 692 4.47 23.37 20.82
N ALA A 693 5.07 22.94 21.94
CA ALA A 693 6.28 23.57 22.49
C ALA A 693 7.41 23.61 21.44
N ALA A 694 7.63 22.51 20.71
CA ALA A 694 8.63 22.45 19.66
C ALA A 694 8.32 23.45 18.53
N ILE A 695 7.07 23.57 18.10
CA ILE A 695 6.69 24.53 17.05
C ILE A 695 6.83 25.98 17.52
N MET A 696 6.61 26.25 18.81
CA MET A 696 6.72 27.60 19.38
C MET A 696 8.16 28.02 19.67
N ALA A 697 9.01 27.08 20.08
CA ALA A 697 10.36 27.35 20.57
C ALA A 697 11.47 27.01 19.57
N ALA A 698 11.30 25.96 18.76
CA ALA A 698 12.32 25.54 17.81
C ALA A 698 12.23 26.35 16.52
N ASP A 699 13.40 26.66 15.96
CA ASP A 699 13.55 27.31 14.65
C ASP A 699 13.28 26.30 13.54
N LEU A 700 12.02 25.88 13.42
CA LEU A 700 11.55 24.97 12.38
C LEU A 700 11.06 25.78 11.19
N ASP A 701 11.66 25.55 10.01
CA ASP A 701 11.17 26.12 8.76
C ASP A 701 9.84 25.46 8.36
N LEU A 702 8.73 26.11 8.75
CA LEU A 702 7.35 25.65 8.55
C LEU A 702 6.49 26.63 7.76
N ALA A 703 7.05 27.76 7.29
CA ALA A 703 6.28 28.78 6.60
C ALA A 703 5.67 28.22 5.29
N GLY A 704 4.38 28.47 5.08
CA GLY A 704 3.60 27.96 3.94
C GLY A 704 3.31 26.46 3.99
N LYS A 705 3.55 25.79 5.12
CA LYS A 705 3.37 24.35 5.30
C LYS A 705 2.13 23.99 6.11
N LYS A 706 1.55 22.83 5.83
CA LYS A 706 0.50 22.21 6.64
C LYS A 706 1.12 21.22 7.62
N VAL A 707 1.01 21.52 8.92
CA VAL A 707 1.72 20.82 10.00
C VAL A 707 0.73 20.22 10.97
N VAL A 708 0.83 18.92 11.20
CA VAL A 708 -0.01 18.20 12.15
C VAL A 708 0.73 18.00 13.47
N VAL A 709 0.13 18.41 14.59
CA VAL A 709 0.69 18.27 15.93
C VAL A 709 -0.11 17.23 16.71
N VAL A 710 0.55 16.16 17.14
CA VAL A 710 -0.12 15.11 17.91
C VAL A 710 -0.25 15.53 19.38
N VAL A 711 -1.47 15.85 19.80
CA VAL A 711 -1.80 16.15 21.21
C VAL A 711 -2.09 14.83 21.94
N SER A 712 -1.03 14.20 22.46
CA SER A 712 -1.04 12.78 22.83
C SER A 712 -1.91 12.41 24.04
N GLY A 713 -2.21 13.37 24.94
CA GLY A 713 -2.98 13.08 26.15
C GLY A 713 -3.32 14.32 26.99
N ARG A 714 -4.23 14.14 27.95
CA ARG A 714 -4.73 15.20 28.88
C ARG A 714 -4.75 14.79 30.34
N ASN A 715 -4.07 13.70 30.71
CA ASN A 715 -4.23 13.06 32.01
C ASN A 715 -3.33 13.70 33.07
N VAL A 716 -3.51 15.01 33.26
CA VAL A 716 -2.78 15.87 34.21
C VAL A 716 -3.56 16.02 35.52
N ASP A 717 -2.85 16.15 36.64
CA ASP A 717 -3.47 16.38 37.94
C ASP A 717 -3.88 17.84 38.14
N ALA A 718 -4.90 18.07 38.96
CA ALA A 718 -5.44 19.40 39.21
C ALA A 718 -4.45 20.35 39.91
N ASP A 719 -3.47 19.82 40.67
CA ASP A 719 -2.50 20.63 41.38
C ASP A 719 -1.48 21.20 40.38
N SER A 720 -1.04 20.40 39.40
CA SER A 720 -0.21 20.83 38.27
C SER A 720 -0.89 21.93 37.44
N ILE A 721 -2.18 21.76 37.11
CA ILE A 721 -2.94 22.81 36.39
C ILE A 721 -3.14 24.07 37.25
N SER A 722 -3.43 23.91 38.54
CA SER A 722 -3.57 25.04 39.48
C SER A 722 -2.27 25.84 39.58
N ASN A 723 -1.11 25.16 39.62
CA ASN A 723 0.19 25.83 39.62
C ASN A 723 0.45 26.57 38.30
N LEU A 724 0.08 25.95 37.17
CA LEU A 724 0.14 26.58 35.84
C LEU A 724 -0.78 27.81 35.73
N LEU A 725 -1.86 27.90 36.49
CA LEU A 725 -2.73 29.08 36.50
C LEU A 725 -2.26 30.19 37.46
N ARG A 726 -1.35 29.88 38.39
CA ARG A 726 -0.88 30.81 39.44
C ARG A 726 0.43 31.48 39.09
N GLY A 727 1.33 30.79 38.39
CA GLY A 727 2.47 31.45 37.72
C GLY A 727 1.94 32.26 36.55
#